data_AF-A0A1Y2HYC2-F1
#
_entry.id   AF-A0A1Y2HYC2-F1
#
_cell.length_a   1.000
_cell.length_b   1.000
_cell.length_c   1.000
_cell.angle_alpha   90.00
_cell.angle_beta   90.00
_cell.angle_gamma   90.00
#
_symmetry.space_group_name_H-M   'P 1'
#
loop_
_entity.id
_entity.type
_entity.pdbx_description
1 polymer ?
#
loop_
_entity_poly.entity_id
_entity_poly.type
_entity_poly.pdbx_seq_one_letter_code
_entity_poly.pdbx_strand_id
1 'polypeptide(L)'
;MSYRDQQLDSEPATISGRRRYGRSPPVPATADAAALNRPLSSATPPSATQATEASSSAAAATTTAGGLTIPPVPGLEEKQHIESLLAAAESEFRFTIEVLRDDDILAKFRVEHEKLFRSLTRSVLTGVRMFEQYSALHRTFHENVNNAKTLGESTSHDEQTIRSLRGQIKRANEFLESSRVKEEKSKDELRQLRIEVNDLKATVAQGVGLSAAQERNINDLVKMKEEALRDLDTETEKIAHLRSRIVDITDRTRTMDAERRSLEAEVHTLKERDNLETDLREMRQVVSVKIAEVKQKQDAVARALEDIALLQNQVKSQKQMLEKIGRDHESLSIKAAKYRAECDQQVAITNALTEENNASLRDLQKKEAELAKVSDVLSKASKVRDGLQKKIRLLEAKKGDAETTMKLLKDDTNQVLATIDQLRQDVDKSKKTLEDLSRERNILSGNFSKLASDMERDQHALLLLQQTRTNLEQDRMQCERLLERKTRQLEELERDKAAYLAKSTELAEQATALQAIIKQREAEVYAHKKAVVESDTRLKYQQNLYETVQSDRNLHAKNLVDSQNEIAEMKRQLKIMTFTINGLKEEFTAKQEAFAREVADRERLDKEMETINNEIKTLKHQSELAQAYIRTQVTEENKLAQDLKEAETEKQKQEHALALVLSERDRLSAQLIKQDDELLKVYDAIKASQFALLRSQKHYLAKRKQKQALERRVREQAKERRLLDLATQDYDFLKKAVCQLKAELLEEQSHIKVLADEIKNPVNIHRWRKLEGSDPGQLETIQLVHSLQRTLIARAAEDAAKEAEIHEREQTYLQLKEIHSRQVGPEAHEQVAELDTVLADKMAKHKHMQTEVEMYRAQINEYKYKMSGLERQLAELKALYFERKRLDEAEAKKKKQASTSPQHKHKHKHKVVAGAKRVMGDSEFNAVLDACGSKDNYTTRSTAPSFPLCQSKVLFLTSYWNRSRPIATIHLVANGLARALHLLRRWRKCS
;
A
#
# COMPACT_ATOMS: atom_id res chain seq x y z
N MET A 1 -66.01 -26.87 32.04
CA MET A 1 -67.13 -26.73 31.08
C MET A 1 -66.55 -26.55 29.67
N SER A 2 -67.17 -26.97 28.56
CA SER A 2 -68.19 -28.02 28.36
C SER A 2 -68.55 -28.13 26.85
N TYR A 3 -67.98 -29.11 26.12
CA TYR A 3 -68.40 -29.49 24.74
C TYR A 3 -68.21 -28.36 23.68
N ARG A 4 -68.35 -28.55 22.36
CA ARG A 4 -68.83 -29.66 21.50
C ARG A 4 -68.05 -29.58 20.16
N ASP A 5 -67.32 -30.58 19.70
CA ASP A 5 -67.72 -31.81 18.96
C ASP A 5 -68.50 -31.58 17.64
N GLN A 6 -67.88 -31.95 16.51
CA GLN A 6 -68.29 -33.01 15.56
C GLN A 6 -67.45 -32.90 14.26
N GLN A 7 -66.56 -33.84 13.93
CA GLN A 7 -66.71 -35.24 13.43
C GLN A 7 -66.87 -35.31 11.89
N LEU A 8 -65.93 -35.95 11.16
CA LEU A 8 -65.94 -37.34 10.62
C LEU A 8 -66.93 -37.54 9.42
N ASP A 9 -66.69 -38.36 8.39
CA ASP A 9 -65.61 -39.32 8.08
C ASP A 9 -65.57 -39.70 6.56
N SER A 10 -64.74 -40.72 6.22
CA SER A 10 -64.95 -41.75 5.17
C SER A 10 -64.36 -41.62 3.73
N GLU A 11 -63.33 -42.43 3.48
CA GLU A 11 -63.09 -43.24 2.25
C GLU A 11 -64.18 -44.37 2.14
N PRO A 12 -64.30 -45.26 1.08
CA PRO A 12 -63.23 -45.72 0.17
C PRO A 12 -63.55 -46.21 -1.27
N ALA A 13 -62.46 -46.38 -2.04
CA ALA A 13 -62.08 -47.50 -2.92
C ALA A 13 -63.08 -48.39 -3.75
N THR A 14 -62.73 -48.54 -5.04
CA THR A 14 -62.51 -49.83 -5.80
C THR A 14 -63.55 -50.55 -6.70
N ILE A 15 -63.07 -50.82 -7.94
CA ILE A 15 -63.15 -52.08 -8.77
C ILE A 15 -64.41 -52.40 -9.63
N SER A 16 -64.25 -52.30 -10.97
CA SER A 16 -64.25 -53.42 -11.97
C SER A 16 -64.40 -52.89 -13.43
N GLY A 17 -63.94 -53.54 -14.52
CA GLY A 17 -62.99 -54.66 -14.68
C GLY A 17 -62.92 -55.25 -16.12
N ARG A 18 -61.79 -55.92 -16.46
CA ARG A 18 -61.48 -56.77 -17.66
C ARG A 18 -61.02 -56.07 -18.98
N ARG A 19 -59.76 -56.32 -19.46
CA ARG A 19 -59.24 -57.30 -20.47
C ARG A 19 -59.46 -56.86 -21.96
N ARG A 20 -58.57 -57.05 -22.97
CA ARG A 20 -57.49 -58.04 -23.28
C ARG A 20 -56.29 -57.45 -24.11
N TYR A 21 -55.18 -58.22 -24.20
CA TYR A 21 -54.01 -58.24 -25.13
C TYR A 21 -54.11 -57.46 -26.47
N GLY A 22 -53.08 -56.89 -27.12
CA GLY A 22 -51.62 -57.17 -27.17
C GLY A 22 -51.13 -57.51 -28.62
N ARG A 23 -49.89 -57.14 -29.00
CA ARG A 23 -49.11 -57.35 -30.27
C ARG A 23 -49.18 -56.32 -31.44
N SER A 24 -48.05 -56.25 -32.16
CA SER A 24 -47.68 -55.56 -33.43
C SER A 24 -47.43 -56.62 -34.56
N PRO A 25 -46.96 -56.31 -35.82
CA PRO A 25 -46.67 -55.04 -36.54
C PRO A 25 -47.68 -54.82 -37.71
N PRO A 26 -47.42 -54.66 -39.06
CA PRO A 26 -46.24 -54.79 -39.96
C PRO A 26 -45.95 -53.52 -40.87
N VAL A 27 -45.36 -53.72 -42.07
CA VAL A 27 -45.02 -52.75 -43.16
C VAL A 27 -45.32 -53.43 -44.53
N PRO A 28 -45.91 -52.74 -45.55
CA PRO A 28 -45.21 -52.36 -46.82
C PRO A 28 -45.65 -50.95 -47.36
N ALA A 29 -45.01 -50.22 -48.30
CA ALA A 29 -43.92 -50.38 -49.30
C ALA A 29 -44.37 -50.37 -50.79
N THR A 30 -43.48 -49.94 -51.71
CA THR A 30 -43.63 -49.75 -53.20
C THR A 30 -44.53 -48.57 -53.62
N ALA A 31 -44.32 -47.82 -54.73
CA ALA A 31 -43.19 -47.57 -55.64
C ALA A 31 -43.47 -46.19 -56.38
N ASP A 32 -42.81 -45.68 -57.43
CA ASP A 32 -41.69 -46.10 -58.31
C ASP A 32 -41.01 -44.82 -58.90
N ALA A 33 -39.68 -44.78 -59.14
CA ALA A 33 -38.97 -44.88 -60.44
C ALA A 33 -39.17 -43.74 -61.47
N ALA A 34 -38.15 -43.16 -62.10
CA ALA A 34 -36.67 -43.24 -61.96
C ALA A 34 -36.08 -41.79 -62.07
N ALA A 35 -34.97 -41.35 -62.67
CA ALA A 35 -33.76 -41.81 -63.40
C ALA A 35 -32.82 -40.55 -63.49
N LEU A 36 -31.55 -40.48 -63.93
CA LEU A 36 -30.32 -41.29 -64.11
C LEU A 36 -29.20 -40.26 -64.46
N ASN A 37 -27.86 -40.46 -64.41
CA ASN A 37 -26.99 -41.60 -64.10
C ASN A 37 -25.73 -41.14 -63.31
N ARG A 38 -24.51 -41.27 -63.88
CA ARG A 38 -23.15 -41.11 -63.32
C ARG A 38 -22.13 -41.28 -64.50
N PRO A 39 -20.78 -41.39 -64.37
CA PRO A 39 -19.85 -41.17 -63.22
C PRO A 39 -18.47 -40.48 -63.55
N LEU A 40 -17.58 -40.34 -62.52
CA LEU A 40 -16.08 -40.29 -62.59
C LEU A 40 -15.40 -39.03 -63.26
N SER A 41 -14.14 -38.61 -63.01
CA SER A 41 -13.10 -38.95 -62.00
C SER A 41 -11.98 -37.86 -61.90
N SER A 42 -11.32 -37.76 -60.72
CA SER A 42 -9.87 -37.45 -60.47
C SER A 42 -9.14 -36.14 -60.88
N ALA A 43 -8.34 -35.65 -59.92
CA ALA A 43 -6.99 -35.00 -60.03
C ALA A 43 -6.84 -33.47 -60.27
N THR A 44 -5.62 -32.96 -59.98
CA THR A 44 -5.15 -31.55 -59.82
C THR A 44 -3.76 -31.33 -60.48
N PRO A 45 -3.14 -30.12 -60.52
CA PRO A 45 -3.64 -28.75 -60.37
C PRO A 45 -3.65 -27.97 -61.73
N PRO A 46 -2.64 -27.21 -62.27
CA PRO A 46 -1.33 -26.70 -61.80
C PRO A 46 -1.33 -25.15 -61.55
N SER A 47 -0.52 -24.33 -62.26
CA SER A 47 -0.31 -22.88 -62.00
C SER A 47 0.27 -22.06 -63.19
N ALA A 48 0.25 -20.71 -63.06
CA ALA A 48 1.14 -19.71 -63.72
C ALA A 48 0.96 -19.44 -65.24
N THR A 49 1.32 -18.31 -65.89
CA THR A 49 1.70 -16.88 -65.59
C THR A 49 1.70 -16.10 -66.96
N GLN A 50 1.94 -14.78 -67.18
CA GLN A 50 2.39 -13.60 -66.41
C GLN A 50 2.03 -12.28 -67.17
N ALA A 51 2.06 -11.11 -66.48
CA ALA A 51 2.39 -9.76 -67.02
C ALA A 51 1.43 -9.13 -68.08
N THR A 52 1.35 -7.81 -68.36
CA THR A 52 1.91 -6.53 -67.82
C THR A 52 0.87 -5.40 -68.16
N GLU A 53 0.92 -4.10 -67.81
CA GLU A 53 2.00 -3.10 -67.58
C GLU A 53 1.68 -2.14 -66.39
N ALA A 54 2.52 -1.11 -66.17
CA ALA A 54 2.36 -0.05 -65.15
C ALA A 54 1.83 1.27 -65.81
N SER A 55 1.47 2.38 -65.14
CA SER A 55 1.69 2.88 -63.76
C SER A 55 0.47 3.78 -63.33
N SER A 56 0.45 4.84 -62.50
CA SER A 56 1.44 5.75 -61.88
C SER A 56 0.91 6.47 -60.61
N SER A 57 1.82 7.21 -59.93
CA SER A 57 1.59 8.48 -59.18
C SER A 57 0.34 8.67 -58.28
N ALA A 58 0.57 8.53 -56.96
CA ALA A 58 0.45 9.57 -55.92
C ALA A 58 -0.86 10.37 -55.64
N ALA A 59 -0.95 10.79 -54.37
CA ALA A 59 -1.69 11.92 -53.78
C ALA A 59 -3.03 11.66 -53.04
N ALA A 60 -3.22 12.51 -52.03
CA ALA A 60 -4.44 12.89 -51.30
C ALA A 60 -5.37 11.81 -50.70
N ALA A 61 -5.60 11.94 -49.39
CA ALA A 61 -6.84 11.47 -48.78
C ALA A 61 -8.00 12.33 -49.32
N THR A 62 -9.06 11.68 -49.82
CA THR A 62 -10.23 12.36 -50.38
C THR A 62 -11.44 12.13 -49.48
N THR A 63 -11.85 13.16 -48.76
CA THR A 63 -13.05 13.15 -47.91
C THR A 63 -14.30 13.16 -48.80
N THR A 64 -15.09 12.09 -48.78
CA THR A 64 -16.37 12.03 -49.52
C THR A 64 -17.42 12.89 -48.82
N ALA A 65 -17.46 14.18 -49.14
CA ALA A 65 -18.41 15.13 -48.57
C ALA A 65 -19.84 14.89 -49.10
N GLY A 66 -20.61 14.06 -48.39
CA GLY A 66 -22.05 13.96 -48.58
C GLY A 66 -22.72 15.28 -48.20
N GLY A 67 -23.38 15.94 -49.17
CA GLY A 67 -24.01 17.23 -48.97
C GLY A 67 -25.17 17.17 -47.97
N LEU A 68 -25.00 17.83 -46.81
CA LEU A 68 -26.03 17.95 -45.78
C LEU A 68 -27.17 18.85 -46.26
N THR A 69 -28.29 18.26 -46.70
CA THR A 69 -29.55 18.98 -46.93
C THR A 69 -30.19 19.34 -45.59
N ILE A 70 -29.73 20.43 -44.98
CA ILE A 70 -30.39 21.06 -43.84
C ILE A 70 -31.78 21.55 -44.31
N PRO A 71 -32.88 21.29 -43.57
CA PRO A 71 -34.20 21.80 -43.94
C PRO A 71 -34.20 23.34 -43.99
N PRO A 72 -35.02 23.96 -44.87
CA PRO A 72 -35.11 25.41 -44.97
C PRO A 72 -35.63 26.02 -43.66
N VAL A 73 -35.03 27.14 -43.23
CA VAL A 73 -35.38 27.82 -41.98
C VAL A 73 -36.82 28.35 -42.08
N PRO A 74 -37.74 27.95 -41.17
CA PRO A 74 -39.09 28.49 -41.14
C PRO A 74 -39.08 30.02 -41.00
N GLY A 75 -39.98 30.71 -41.71
CA GLY A 75 -40.06 32.18 -41.71
C GLY A 75 -39.01 32.91 -42.56
N LEU A 76 -38.17 32.22 -43.34
CA LEU A 76 -37.17 32.89 -44.20
C LEU A 76 -37.83 33.78 -45.28
N GLU A 77 -38.94 33.32 -45.86
CA GLU A 77 -39.75 34.09 -46.81
C GLU A 77 -40.43 35.29 -46.13
N GLU A 78 -40.90 35.13 -44.88
CA GLU A 78 -41.46 36.21 -44.07
C GLU A 78 -40.40 37.27 -43.76
N LYS A 79 -39.16 36.88 -43.45
CA LYS A 79 -38.03 37.80 -43.25
C LYS A 79 -37.78 38.64 -44.49
N GLN A 80 -37.71 38.01 -45.67
CA GLN A 80 -37.51 38.68 -46.96
C GLN A 80 -38.69 39.60 -47.32
N HIS A 81 -39.93 39.19 -47.03
CA HIS A 81 -41.12 40.01 -47.24
C HIS A 81 -41.12 41.24 -46.33
N ILE A 82 -40.78 41.10 -45.04
CA ILE A 82 -40.68 42.21 -44.08
C ILE A 82 -39.55 43.17 -44.47
N GLU A 83 -38.40 42.66 -44.92
CA GLU A 83 -37.30 43.48 -45.44
C GLU A 83 -37.71 44.27 -46.71
N SER A 84 -38.49 43.65 -47.60
CA SER A 84 -39.05 44.31 -48.78
C SER A 84 -40.10 45.38 -48.44
N LEU A 85 -40.98 45.12 -47.45
CA LEU A 85 -41.95 46.10 -46.96
C LEU A 85 -41.26 47.30 -46.28
N LEU A 86 -40.19 47.08 -45.52
CA LEU A 86 -39.38 48.17 -44.96
C LEU A 86 -38.73 49.00 -46.07
N ALA A 87 -38.22 48.38 -47.13
CA ALA A 87 -37.62 49.09 -48.26
C ALA A 87 -38.64 49.96 -49.03
N ALA A 88 -39.88 49.47 -49.20
CA ALA A 88 -40.98 50.27 -49.75
C ALA A 88 -41.32 51.46 -48.83
N ALA A 89 -41.48 51.21 -47.53
CA ALA A 89 -41.76 52.25 -46.54
C ALA A 89 -40.62 53.28 -46.42
N GLU A 90 -39.35 52.90 -46.60
CA GLU A 90 -38.23 53.84 -46.69
C GLU A 90 -38.33 54.76 -47.92
N SER A 91 -38.85 54.27 -49.05
CA SER A 91 -39.04 55.06 -50.26
C SER A 91 -40.18 56.07 -50.09
N GLU A 92 -41.34 55.62 -49.60
CA GLU A 92 -42.49 56.47 -49.28
C GLU A 92 -42.16 57.51 -48.20
N PHE A 93 -41.41 57.11 -47.17
CA PHE A 93 -40.93 58.02 -46.12
C PHE A 93 -40.00 59.10 -46.68
N ARG A 94 -39.01 58.74 -47.50
CA ARG A 94 -38.10 59.73 -48.15
C ARG A 94 -38.90 60.72 -49.00
N PHE A 95 -39.79 60.23 -49.85
CA PHE A 95 -40.68 61.07 -50.66
C PHE A 95 -41.52 62.02 -49.80
N THR A 96 -42.14 61.51 -48.74
CA THR A 96 -42.97 62.31 -47.81
C THR A 96 -42.18 63.39 -47.10
N ILE A 97 -40.96 63.08 -46.61
CA ILE A 97 -40.08 64.06 -45.95
C ILE A 97 -39.60 65.14 -46.93
N GLU A 98 -39.36 64.78 -48.19
CA GLU A 98 -38.90 65.69 -49.25
C GLU A 98 -40.03 66.61 -49.74
N VAL A 99 -41.25 66.08 -49.97
CA VAL A 99 -42.45 66.89 -50.30
C VAL A 99 -42.79 67.87 -49.19
N LEU A 100 -42.68 67.45 -47.92
CA LEU A 100 -42.93 68.32 -46.79
C LEU A 100 -41.81 69.37 -46.56
N ARG A 101 -40.65 69.32 -47.25
CA ARG A 101 -39.41 70.01 -46.82
C ARG A 101 -39.61 71.49 -46.51
N ASP A 102 -40.34 72.19 -47.35
CA ASP A 102 -40.40 73.66 -47.35
C ASP A 102 -41.68 74.22 -46.68
N ASP A 103 -42.52 73.38 -46.05
CA ASP A 103 -43.74 73.78 -45.34
C ASP A 103 -43.53 73.84 -43.81
N ASP A 104 -43.37 75.06 -43.29
CA ASP A 104 -43.14 75.35 -41.87
C ASP A 104 -44.31 74.96 -40.97
N ILE A 105 -45.56 74.97 -41.47
CA ILE A 105 -46.75 74.64 -40.68
C ILE A 105 -46.70 73.14 -40.29
N LEU A 106 -46.18 72.30 -41.19
CA LEU A 106 -46.08 70.85 -41.02
C LEU A 106 -44.74 70.40 -40.40
N ALA A 107 -43.85 71.31 -40.04
CA ALA A 107 -42.55 70.98 -39.43
C ALA A 107 -42.67 70.12 -38.15
N LYS A 108 -43.71 70.34 -37.33
CA LYS A 108 -43.99 69.48 -36.14
C LYS A 108 -44.42 68.06 -36.54
N PHE A 109 -45.24 67.93 -37.58
CA PHE A 109 -45.66 66.63 -38.10
C PHE A 109 -44.47 65.86 -38.68
N ARG A 110 -43.58 66.54 -39.43
CA ARG A 110 -42.32 65.94 -39.93
C ARG A 110 -41.50 65.31 -38.81
N VAL A 111 -41.32 66.01 -37.68
CA VAL A 111 -40.51 65.53 -36.54
C VAL A 111 -41.12 64.29 -35.89
N GLU A 112 -42.45 64.22 -35.72
CA GLU A 112 -43.10 63.01 -35.20
C GLU A 112 -43.12 61.87 -36.22
N HIS A 113 -43.28 62.16 -37.51
CA HIS A 113 -43.18 61.17 -38.60
C HIS A 113 -41.76 60.56 -38.66
N GLU A 114 -40.72 61.40 -38.55
CA GLU A 114 -39.33 60.96 -38.40
C GLU A 114 -39.11 60.07 -37.18
N LYS A 115 -39.69 60.41 -36.02
CA LYS A 115 -39.59 59.58 -34.80
C LYS A 115 -40.31 58.24 -34.97
N LEU A 116 -41.50 58.24 -35.54
CA LEU A 116 -42.30 57.04 -35.83
C LEU A 116 -41.52 56.11 -36.76
N PHE A 117 -40.98 56.65 -37.85
CA PHE A 117 -40.17 55.88 -38.81
C PHE A 117 -38.90 55.33 -38.17
N ARG A 118 -38.14 56.15 -37.43
CA ARG A 118 -36.97 55.70 -36.63
C ARG A 118 -37.32 54.67 -35.55
N SER A 119 -38.60 54.51 -35.18
CA SER A 119 -39.08 53.44 -34.31
C SER A 119 -39.36 52.17 -35.10
N LEU A 120 -40.09 52.29 -36.22
CA LEU A 120 -40.38 51.19 -37.15
C LEU A 120 -39.10 50.52 -37.68
N THR A 121 -38.14 51.29 -38.19
CA THR A 121 -36.85 50.76 -38.68
C THR A 121 -36.10 50.02 -37.56
N ARG A 122 -36.12 50.54 -36.32
CA ARG A 122 -35.49 49.86 -35.17
C ARG A 122 -36.21 48.58 -34.77
N SER A 123 -37.54 48.54 -34.85
CA SER A 123 -38.33 47.34 -34.62
C SER A 123 -37.96 46.24 -35.63
N VAL A 124 -38.01 46.57 -36.93
CA VAL A 124 -37.71 45.62 -38.01
C VAL A 124 -36.26 45.15 -37.96
N LEU A 125 -35.28 46.05 -37.80
CA LEU A 125 -33.86 45.66 -37.66
C LEU A 125 -33.61 44.79 -36.42
N THR A 126 -34.37 44.97 -35.34
CA THR A 126 -34.31 44.09 -34.18
C THR A 126 -34.87 42.70 -34.54
N GLY A 127 -36.02 42.64 -35.21
CA GLY A 127 -36.62 41.39 -35.71
C GLY A 127 -35.68 40.61 -36.63
N VAL A 128 -35.08 41.30 -37.62
CA VAL A 128 -34.05 40.75 -38.53
C VAL A 128 -32.89 40.11 -37.76
N ARG A 129 -32.33 40.82 -36.77
CA ARG A 129 -31.24 40.30 -35.94
C ARG A 129 -31.65 39.09 -35.09
N MET A 130 -32.87 39.08 -34.55
CA MET A 130 -33.41 37.93 -33.80
C MET A 130 -33.63 36.73 -34.72
N PHE A 131 -34.10 36.95 -35.96
CA PHE A 131 -34.25 35.91 -36.96
C PHE A 131 -32.91 35.32 -37.41
N GLU A 132 -31.85 36.14 -37.49
CA GLU A 132 -30.49 35.67 -37.79
C GLU A 132 -29.90 34.83 -36.64
N GLN A 133 -30.15 35.21 -35.38
CA GLN A 133 -29.81 34.39 -34.22
C GLN A 133 -30.59 33.06 -34.20
N TYR A 134 -31.88 33.08 -34.50
CA TYR A 134 -32.70 31.87 -34.68
C TYR A 134 -32.17 31.00 -35.83
N SER A 135 -31.83 31.59 -36.98
CA SER A 135 -31.27 30.89 -38.14
C SER A 135 -29.91 30.25 -37.85
N ALA A 136 -29.07 30.88 -37.02
CA ALA A 136 -27.81 30.30 -36.58
C ALA A 136 -28.03 29.13 -35.61
N LEU A 137 -28.92 29.30 -34.62
CA LEU A 137 -29.26 28.28 -33.64
C LEU A 137 -29.97 27.06 -34.26
N HIS A 138 -30.80 27.28 -35.29
CA HIS A 138 -31.49 26.21 -36.00
C HIS A 138 -30.52 25.34 -36.83
N ARG A 139 -29.50 25.95 -37.44
CA ARG A 139 -28.41 25.20 -38.10
C ARG A 139 -27.62 24.36 -37.10
N THR A 140 -27.13 24.96 -36.02
CA THR A 140 -26.33 24.22 -35.02
C THR A 140 -27.16 23.15 -34.28
N PHE A 141 -28.47 23.36 -34.11
CA PHE A 141 -29.39 22.30 -33.65
C PHE A 141 -29.43 21.12 -34.62
N HIS A 142 -29.61 21.36 -35.93
CA HIS A 142 -29.65 20.27 -36.92
C HIS A 142 -28.28 19.60 -37.13
N GLU A 143 -27.17 20.33 -37.05
CA GLU A 143 -25.81 19.78 -37.03
C GLU A 143 -25.63 18.84 -35.82
N ASN A 144 -26.04 19.27 -34.62
CA ASN A 144 -25.98 18.43 -33.41
C ASN A 144 -26.91 17.20 -33.48
N VAL A 145 -28.12 17.33 -34.05
CA VAL A 145 -29.01 16.19 -34.29
C VAL A 145 -28.42 15.20 -35.28
N ASN A 146 -27.74 15.67 -36.33
CA ASN A 146 -27.08 14.79 -37.29
C ASN A 146 -25.81 14.14 -36.71
N ASN A 147 -25.04 14.85 -35.90
CA ASN A 147 -23.93 14.28 -35.12
C ASN A 147 -24.41 13.21 -34.13
N ALA A 148 -25.57 13.41 -33.49
CA ALA A 148 -26.18 12.40 -32.62
C ALA A 148 -26.65 11.16 -33.41
N LYS A 149 -27.12 11.33 -34.65
CA LYS A 149 -27.46 10.20 -35.55
C LYS A 149 -26.23 9.41 -35.97
N THR A 150 -25.16 10.05 -36.45
CA THR A 150 -23.95 9.34 -36.87
C THR A 150 -23.24 8.65 -35.70
N LEU A 151 -23.28 9.25 -34.49
CA LEU A 151 -22.82 8.60 -33.27
C LEU A 151 -23.69 7.38 -32.90
N GLY A 152 -25.02 7.48 -33.09
CA GLY A 152 -25.95 6.36 -32.92
C GLY A 152 -25.74 5.22 -33.92
N GLU A 153 -25.44 5.54 -35.18
CA GLU A 153 -25.09 4.57 -36.22
C GLU A 153 -23.76 3.85 -35.90
N SER A 154 -22.74 4.58 -35.43
CA SER A 154 -21.50 3.98 -34.91
C SER A 154 -21.78 3.06 -33.71
N THR A 155 -22.58 3.52 -32.75
CA THR A 155 -22.95 2.73 -31.56
C THR A 155 -23.73 1.46 -31.94
N SER A 156 -24.56 1.52 -32.99
CA SER A 156 -25.27 0.35 -33.53
C SER A 156 -24.31 -0.65 -34.19
N HIS A 157 -23.27 -0.17 -34.87
CA HIS A 157 -22.22 -1.00 -35.44
C HIS A 157 -21.35 -1.66 -34.35
N ASP A 158 -21.03 -0.93 -33.28
CA ASP A 158 -20.35 -1.46 -32.10
C ASP A 158 -21.22 -2.52 -31.39
N GLU A 159 -22.53 -2.29 -31.25
CA GLU A 159 -23.46 -3.30 -30.74
C GLU A 159 -23.49 -4.58 -31.59
N GLN A 160 -23.54 -4.47 -32.93
CA GLN A 160 -23.46 -5.64 -33.81
C GLN A 160 -22.14 -6.39 -33.65
N THR A 161 -21.03 -5.66 -33.51
CA THR A 161 -19.69 -6.22 -33.27
C THR A 161 -19.63 -6.93 -31.90
N ILE A 162 -20.18 -6.33 -30.84
CA ILE A 162 -20.30 -6.92 -29.50
C ILE A 162 -21.18 -8.19 -29.53
N ARG A 163 -22.30 -8.19 -30.27
CA ARG A 163 -23.14 -9.39 -30.47
C ARG A 163 -22.38 -10.49 -31.19
N SER A 164 -21.61 -10.17 -32.24
CA SER A 164 -20.74 -11.12 -32.95
C SER A 164 -19.69 -11.73 -32.02
N LEU A 165 -18.97 -10.91 -31.26
CA LEU A 165 -17.95 -11.36 -30.31
C LEU A 165 -18.54 -12.20 -29.17
N ARG A 166 -19.69 -11.81 -28.59
CA ARG A 166 -20.43 -12.65 -27.62
C ARG A 166 -20.84 -14.01 -28.23
N GLY A 167 -21.25 -14.03 -29.50
CA GLY A 167 -21.55 -15.25 -30.25
C GLY A 167 -20.32 -16.10 -30.60
N GLN A 168 -19.11 -15.54 -30.58
CA GLN A 168 -17.86 -16.30 -30.68
C GLN A 168 -17.45 -16.85 -29.31
N ILE A 169 -17.54 -16.05 -28.24
CA ILE A 169 -17.28 -16.47 -26.85
C ILE A 169 -18.21 -17.63 -26.44
N LYS A 170 -19.51 -17.58 -26.77
CA LYS A 170 -20.44 -18.68 -26.48
C LYS A 170 -20.00 -20.00 -27.13
N ARG A 171 -19.58 -19.96 -28.41
CA ARG A 171 -19.05 -21.13 -29.13
C ARG A 171 -17.71 -21.63 -28.57
N ALA A 172 -16.84 -20.74 -28.09
CA ALA A 172 -15.61 -21.13 -27.41
C ALA A 172 -15.88 -21.81 -26.06
N ASN A 173 -16.87 -21.34 -25.30
CA ASN A 173 -17.30 -21.96 -24.05
C ASN A 173 -17.99 -23.32 -24.29
N GLU A 174 -18.88 -23.42 -25.28
CA GLU A 174 -19.49 -24.70 -25.70
C GLU A 174 -18.42 -25.72 -26.16
N PHE A 175 -17.37 -25.26 -26.86
CA PHE A 175 -16.24 -26.10 -27.22
C PHE A 175 -15.45 -26.57 -25.97
N LEU A 176 -15.16 -25.67 -25.02
CA LEU A 176 -14.50 -25.99 -23.75
C LEU A 176 -15.31 -26.99 -22.90
N GLU A 177 -16.63 -26.79 -22.78
CA GLU A 177 -17.52 -27.74 -22.11
C GLU A 177 -17.54 -29.10 -22.82
N SER A 178 -17.60 -29.12 -24.16
CA SER A 178 -17.49 -30.37 -24.93
C SER A 178 -16.15 -31.09 -24.73
N SER A 179 -15.06 -30.33 -24.51
CA SER A 179 -13.74 -30.87 -24.22
C SER A 179 -13.68 -31.41 -22.79
N ARG A 180 -14.25 -30.70 -21.81
CA ARG A 180 -14.30 -31.10 -20.40
C ARG A 180 -15.17 -32.33 -20.18
N VAL A 181 -16.27 -32.47 -20.93
CA VAL A 181 -17.12 -33.69 -20.92
C VAL A 181 -16.39 -34.89 -21.54
N LYS A 182 -15.56 -34.68 -22.58
CA LYS A 182 -14.68 -35.74 -23.11
C LYS A 182 -13.57 -36.12 -22.12
N GLU A 183 -12.98 -35.12 -21.46
CA GLU A 183 -11.96 -35.31 -20.44
C GLU A 183 -12.50 -36.15 -19.27
N GLU A 184 -13.67 -35.81 -18.71
CA GLU A 184 -14.24 -36.58 -17.60
C GLU A 184 -14.66 -38.00 -18.01
N LYS A 185 -15.21 -38.20 -19.23
CA LYS A 185 -15.44 -39.55 -19.79
C LYS A 185 -14.14 -40.36 -19.89
N SER A 186 -13.05 -39.77 -20.34
CA SER A 186 -11.75 -40.46 -20.39
C SER A 186 -11.19 -40.79 -19.00
N LYS A 187 -11.56 -40.03 -17.95
CA LYS A 187 -11.24 -40.38 -16.56
C LYS A 187 -12.13 -41.50 -16.04
N ASP A 188 -13.39 -41.57 -16.43
CA ASP A 188 -14.28 -42.68 -16.08
C ASP A 188 -13.87 -43.98 -16.77
N GLU A 189 -13.49 -43.92 -18.05
CA GLU A 189 -12.86 -45.03 -18.78
C GLU A 189 -11.56 -45.49 -18.09
N LEU A 190 -10.70 -44.55 -17.63
CA LEU A 190 -9.50 -44.87 -16.84
C LEU A 190 -9.80 -45.40 -15.42
N ARG A 191 -10.92 -45.02 -14.80
CA ARG A 191 -11.39 -45.57 -13.52
C ARG A 191 -11.87 -47.02 -13.74
N GLN A 192 -12.62 -47.28 -14.80
CA GLN A 192 -13.18 -48.59 -15.10
C GLN A 192 -12.08 -49.59 -15.55
N LEU A 193 -11.16 -49.19 -16.43
CA LEU A 193 -9.99 -50.01 -16.80
C LEU A 193 -9.10 -50.35 -15.59
N ARG A 194 -9.08 -49.51 -14.54
CA ARG A 194 -8.37 -49.83 -13.27
C ARG A 194 -9.10 -50.85 -12.40
N ILE A 195 -10.42 -50.95 -12.49
CA ILE A 195 -11.20 -52.01 -11.84
C ILE A 195 -10.97 -53.32 -12.58
N GLU A 196 -11.12 -53.33 -13.91
CA GLU A 196 -10.89 -54.51 -14.76
C GLU A 196 -9.46 -55.07 -14.61
N VAL A 197 -8.43 -54.21 -14.50
CA VAL A 197 -7.04 -54.62 -14.22
C VAL A 197 -6.82 -55.20 -12.82
N ASN A 198 -7.69 -54.90 -11.84
CA ASN A 198 -7.64 -55.53 -10.51
C ASN A 198 -8.42 -56.85 -10.49
N ASP A 199 -9.59 -56.92 -11.13
CA ASP A 199 -10.39 -58.14 -11.22
C ASP A 199 -9.66 -59.23 -12.02
N LEU A 200 -9.01 -58.86 -13.13
CA LEU A 200 -8.15 -59.78 -13.90
C LEU A 200 -6.96 -60.31 -13.08
N LYS A 201 -6.43 -59.53 -12.13
CA LYS A 201 -5.38 -60.02 -11.21
C LYS A 201 -5.93 -61.00 -10.18
N ALA A 202 -7.17 -60.85 -9.73
CA ALA A 202 -7.81 -61.81 -8.84
C ALA A 202 -8.00 -63.18 -9.55
N THR A 203 -8.45 -63.17 -10.81
CA THR A 203 -8.68 -64.41 -11.57
C THR A 203 -7.43 -65.19 -11.97
N VAL A 204 -6.23 -64.59 -11.84
CA VAL A 204 -4.94 -65.25 -12.14
C VAL A 204 -4.33 -65.94 -10.92
N ALA A 205 -4.87 -65.72 -9.71
CA ALA A 205 -4.32 -66.24 -8.45
C ALA A 205 -4.79 -67.67 -8.07
N GLN A 206 -5.59 -68.35 -8.91
CA GLN A 206 -6.18 -69.65 -8.57
C GLN A 206 -6.07 -70.65 -9.74
N GLY A 207 -5.28 -71.73 -9.57
CA GLY A 207 -4.86 -72.62 -10.66
C GLY A 207 -5.55 -73.99 -10.72
N VAL A 208 -6.11 -74.31 -11.90
CA VAL A 208 -6.22 -75.60 -12.64
C VAL A 208 -6.10 -76.94 -11.86
N GLY A 209 -7.07 -77.87 -12.00
CA GLY A 209 -7.11 -79.14 -11.22
C GLY A 209 -7.64 -80.48 -11.81
N LEU A 210 -8.16 -80.55 -13.05
CA LEU A 210 -8.46 -81.81 -13.80
C LEU A 210 -9.51 -82.82 -13.23
N SER A 211 -9.70 -83.97 -13.90
CA SER A 211 -11.05 -84.48 -14.25
C SER A 211 -11.22 -86.00 -14.48
N ALA A 212 -12.21 -86.60 -13.79
CA ALA A 212 -13.22 -87.59 -14.25
C ALA A 212 -12.86 -88.84 -15.10
N ALA A 213 -11.60 -89.30 -15.19
CA ALA A 213 -11.20 -90.35 -16.14
C ALA A 213 -10.82 -91.74 -15.57
N GLN A 214 -10.99 -92.02 -14.27
CA GLN A 214 -10.42 -93.22 -13.62
C GLN A 214 -11.40 -94.18 -12.90
N GLU A 215 -12.69 -93.87 -12.80
CA GLU A 215 -13.64 -94.64 -11.97
C GLU A 215 -14.15 -95.97 -12.60
N ARG A 216 -13.92 -96.21 -13.90
CA ARG A 216 -14.65 -97.27 -14.64
C ARG A 216 -13.99 -98.66 -14.68
N ASN A 217 -12.69 -98.79 -14.37
CA ASN A 217 -11.97 -100.06 -14.47
C ASN A 217 -11.97 -100.92 -13.19
N ILE A 218 -12.62 -100.48 -12.10
CA ILE A 218 -12.58 -101.17 -10.80
C ILE A 218 -13.78 -102.12 -10.60
N ASN A 219 -14.97 -101.76 -11.12
CA ASN A 219 -16.22 -102.43 -10.75
C ASN A 219 -16.38 -103.87 -11.29
N ASP A 220 -15.72 -104.25 -12.39
CA ASP A 220 -15.88 -105.59 -12.96
C ASP A 220 -14.94 -106.66 -12.38
N LEU A 221 -13.89 -106.25 -11.65
CA LEU A 221 -13.06 -107.17 -10.86
C LEU A 221 -13.75 -107.62 -9.55
N VAL A 222 -14.85 -106.98 -9.15
CA VAL A 222 -15.61 -107.32 -7.95
C VAL A 222 -16.33 -108.67 -8.10
N LYS A 223 -16.99 -108.90 -9.24
CA LYS A 223 -17.94 -110.01 -9.43
C LYS A 223 -17.30 -111.40 -9.35
N MET A 224 -16.09 -111.58 -9.89
CA MET A 224 -15.40 -112.88 -9.84
C MET A 224 -14.89 -113.26 -8.44
N LYS A 225 -15.00 -112.37 -7.45
CA LYS A 225 -14.79 -112.67 -6.02
C LYS A 225 -16.03 -113.28 -5.36
N GLU A 226 -17.22 -112.94 -5.85
CA GLU A 226 -18.51 -113.19 -5.17
C GLU A 226 -18.95 -114.66 -5.21
N GLU A 227 -18.47 -115.44 -6.18
CA GLU A 227 -18.81 -116.86 -6.31
C GLU A 227 -17.90 -117.76 -5.48
N ALA A 228 -16.63 -117.41 -5.32
CA ALA A 228 -15.69 -118.11 -4.43
C ALA A 228 -15.90 -117.82 -2.93
N LEU A 229 -16.79 -116.87 -2.59
CA LEU A 229 -17.13 -116.57 -1.21
C LEU A 229 -18.14 -117.57 -0.61
N ARG A 230 -19.12 -118.07 -1.37
CA ARG A 230 -20.24 -118.86 -0.81
C ARG A 230 -19.82 -120.15 -0.07
N ASP A 231 -18.80 -120.83 -0.57
CA ASP A 231 -18.27 -122.05 0.06
C ASP A 231 -17.35 -121.74 1.27
N LEU A 232 -16.89 -120.49 1.40
CA LEU A 232 -16.23 -119.96 2.59
C LEU A 232 -17.26 -119.40 3.59
N ASP A 233 -18.40 -118.89 3.11
CA ASP A 233 -19.43 -118.22 3.90
C ASP A 233 -20.06 -119.16 4.95
N THR A 234 -20.24 -120.46 4.67
CA THR A 234 -20.90 -121.38 5.63
C THR A 234 -20.06 -121.73 6.87
N GLU A 235 -18.73 -121.84 6.76
CA GLU A 235 -17.84 -121.99 7.92
C GLU A 235 -17.37 -120.65 8.48
N THR A 236 -17.31 -119.60 7.64
CA THR A 236 -17.15 -118.25 8.17
C THR A 236 -18.40 -117.74 8.86
N GLU A 237 -19.62 -118.24 8.63
CA GLU A 237 -20.83 -117.86 9.40
C GLU A 237 -20.70 -118.21 10.89
N LYS A 238 -20.22 -119.42 11.21
CA LYS A 238 -20.01 -119.84 12.61
C LYS A 238 -18.90 -119.02 13.27
N ILE A 239 -17.81 -118.78 12.54
CA ILE A 239 -16.72 -117.91 12.98
C ILE A 239 -17.16 -116.45 13.04
N ALA A 240 -18.08 -116.00 12.19
CA ALA A 240 -18.64 -114.65 12.09
C ALA A 240 -19.76 -114.43 13.08
N HIS A 241 -20.41 -115.44 13.66
CA HIS A 241 -21.35 -115.23 14.75
C HIS A 241 -20.61 -114.96 16.08
N LEU A 242 -19.45 -115.60 16.27
CA LEU A 242 -18.53 -115.33 17.38
C LEU A 242 -17.69 -114.07 17.14
N ARG A 243 -17.17 -113.88 15.92
CA ARG A 243 -16.50 -112.62 15.53
C ARG A 243 -17.49 -111.46 15.46
N SER A 244 -18.76 -111.63 15.11
CA SER A 244 -19.80 -110.59 15.24
C SER A 244 -19.91 -110.22 16.70
N ARG A 245 -20.14 -111.13 17.65
CA ARG A 245 -20.18 -110.73 19.07
C ARG A 245 -18.91 -110.01 19.57
N ILE A 246 -17.74 -110.31 19.01
CA ILE A 246 -16.49 -109.58 19.31
C ILE A 246 -16.43 -108.23 18.57
N VAL A 247 -16.84 -108.15 17.30
CA VAL A 247 -16.86 -106.96 16.44
C VAL A 247 -17.98 -106.02 16.87
N ASP A 248 -19.19 -106.47 17.14
CA ASP A 248 -20.25 -105.75 17.85
C ASP A 248 -19.77 -105.04 19.12
N ILE A 249 -18.92 -105.70 19.92
CA ILE A 249 -18.37 -105.10 21.16
C ILE A 249 -17.18 -104.17 20.84
N THR A 250 -16.28 -104.58 19.94
CA THR A 250 -15.09 -103.81 19.55
C THR A 250 -15.46 -102.58 18.74
N ASP A 251 -16.49 -102.66 17.90
CA ASP A 251 -17.03 -101.59 17.08
C ASP A 251 -18.03 -100.74 17.86
N ARG A 252 -18.80 -101.26 18.83
CA ARG A 252 -19.43 -100.37 19.84
C ARG A 252 -18.37 -99.64 20.66
N THR A 253 -17.24 -100.27 20.96
CA THR A 253 -16.12 -99.60 21.65
C THR A 253 -15.43 -98.60 20.73
N ARG A 254 -15.27 -98.89 19.43
CA ARG A 254 -14.68 -97.97 18.44
C ARG A 254 -15.63 -96.87 17.99
N THR A 255 -16.94 -97.08 17.91
CA THR A 255 -17.90 -95.99 17.67
C THR A 255 -17.96 -95.12 18.90
N MET A 256 -18.08 -95.69 20.12
CA MET A 256 -17.97 -94.89 21.34
C MET A 256 -16.62 -94.17 21.45
N ASP A 257 -15.47 -94.77 21.09
CA ASP A 257 -14.15 -94.09 21.07
C ASP A 257 -14.00 -93.10 19.91
N ALA A 258 -14.65 -93.32 18.76
CA ALA A 258 -14.60 -92.42 17.61
C ALA A 258 -15.56 -91.24 17.77
N GLU A 259 -16.74 -91.46 18.36
CA GLU A 259 -17.67 -90.46 18.84
C GLU A 259 -17.05 -89.70 20.01
N ARG A 260 -16.38 -90.36 20.96
CA ARG A 260 -15.65 -89.67 22.04
C ARG A 260 -14.47 -88.87 21.48
N ARG A 261 -13.72 -89.38 20.51
CA ARG A 261 -12.65 -88.61 19.84
C ARG A 261 -13.18 -87.51 18.92
N SER A 262 -14.33 -87.70 18.28
CA SER A 262 -14.96 -86.64 17.47
C SER A 262 -15.52 -85.57 18.38
N LEU A 263 -16.14 -85.92 19.51
CA LEU A 263 -16.60 -84.98 20.55
C LEU A 263 -15.43 -84.33 21.30
N GLU A 264 -14.31 -85.02 21.51
CA GLU A 264 -13.09 -84.41 22.06
C GLU A 264 -12.46 -83.43 21.05
N ALA A 265 -12.44 -83.75 19.76
CA ALA A 265 -11.99 -82.86 18.69
C ALA A 265 -12.99 -81.72 18.40
N GLU A 266 -14.29 -81.96 18.55
CA GLU A 266 -15.36 -80.97 18.41
C GLU A 266 -15.39 -80.04 19.63
N VAL A 267 -15.12 -80.53 20.85
CA VAL A 267 -14.87 -79.69 22.03
C VAL A 267 -13.53 -78.96 21.94
N HIS A 268 -12.49 -79.53 21.33
CA HIS A 268 -11.23 -78.81 21.09
C HIS A 268 -11.44 -77.69 20.08
N THR A 269 -12.03 -77.99 18.93
CA THR A 269 -12.30 -76.99 17.88
C THR A 269 -13.38 -75.99 18.30
N LEU A 270 -14.37 -76.35 19.14
CA LEU A 270 -15.30 -75.39 19.73
C LEU A 270 -14.62 -74.53 20.80
N LYS A 271 -13.65 -75.02 21.57
CA LYS A 271 -12.85 -74.18 22.48
C LYS A 271 -11.90 -73.26 21.72
N GLU A 272 -11.26 -73.74 20.66
CA GLU A 272 -10.48 -72.90 19.76
C GLU A 272 -11.38 -71.89 19.03
N ARG A 273 -12.61 -72.26 18.66
CA ARG A 273 -13.56 -71.33 18.04
C ARG A 273 -14.14 -70.34 19.05
N ASP A 274 -14.44 -70.72 20.28
CA ASP A 274 -14.87 -69.82 21.34
C ASP A 274 -13.75 -68.85 21.73
N ASN A 275 -12.51 -69.33 21.86
CA ASN A 275 -11.32 -68.49 22.08
C ASN A 275 -11.09 -67.55 20.88
N LEU A 276 -11.16 -68.05 19.64
CA LEU A 276 -11.05 -67.21 18.44
C LEU A 276 -12.26 -66.26 18.29
N GLU A 277 -13.44 -66.60 18.81
CA GLU A 277 -14.60 -65.72 18.86
C GLU A 277 -14.47 -64.66 19.97
N THR A 278 -13.83 -64.95 21.11
CA THR A 278 -13.46 -63.93 22.10
C THR A 278 -12.35 -63.04 21.56
N ASP A 279 -11.28 -63.60 20.99
CA ASP A 279 -10.17 -62.84 20.40
C ASP A 279 -10.65 -61.98 19.24
N LEU A 280 -11.56 -62.49 18.38
CA LEU A 280 -12.20 -61.68 17.33
C LEU A 280 -13.17 -60.65 17.89
N ARG A 281 -13.83 -60.89 19.03
CA ARG A 281 -14.73 -59.91 19.67
C ARG A 281 -13.94 -58.79 20.34
N GLU A 282 -12.85 -59.12 21.04
CA GLU A 282 -11.88 -58.16 21.58
C GLU A 282 -11.15 -57.41 20.48
N MET A 283 -10.63 -58.07 19.44
CA MET A 283 -9.99 -57.39 18.31
C MET A 283 -10.98 -56.53 17.52
N ARG A 284 -12.26 -56.91 17.40
CA ARG A 284 -13.31 -56.01 16.86
C ARG A 284 -13.56 -54.82 17.77
N GLN A 285 -13.50 -54.99 19.09
CA GLN A 285 -13.68 -53.90 20.05
C GLN A 285 -12.47 -52.95 20.06
N VAL A 286 -11.24 -53.47 19.99
CA VAL A 286 -10.00 -52.70 19.80
C VAL A 286 -10.03 -51.98 18.45
N VAL A 287 -10.43 -52.64 17.36
CA VAL A 287 -10.58 -52.00 16.05
C VAL A 287 -11.68 -50.93 16.08
N SER A 288 -12.80 -51.14 16.79
CA SER A 288 -13.84 -50.14 16.99
C SER A 288 -13.32 -48.92 17.76
N VAL A 289 -12.56 -49.12 18.84
CA VAL A 289 -11.91 -48.05 19.60
C VAL A 289 -10.87 -47.32 18.75
N LYS A 290 -10.06 -48.03 17.96
CA LYS A 290 -9.08 -47.42 17.06
C LYS A 290 -9.73 -46.69 15.87
N ILE A 291 -10.87 -47.15 15.36
CA ILE A 291 -11.67 -46.40 14.38
C ILE A 291 -12.25 -45.12 15.01
N ALA A 292 -12.68 -45.18 16.27
CA ALA A 292 -13.14 -44.01 17.01
C ALA A 292 -12.00 -43.00 17.29
N GLU A 293 -10.82 -43.47 17.74
CA GLU A 293 -9.61 -42.63 17.90
C GLU A 293 -9.16 -42.03 16.56
N VAL A 294 -9.18 -42.79 15.47
CA VAL A 294 -8.82 -42.31 14.13
C VAL A 294 -9.82 -41.26 13.65
N LYS A 295 -11.13 -41.46 13.84
CA LYS A 295 -12.13 -40.41 13.57
C LYS A 295 -11.89 -39.17 14.43
N GLN A 296 -11.75 -39.32 15.74
CA GLN A 296 -11.51 -38.20 16.66
C GLN A 296 -10.24 -37.39 16.27
N LYS A 297 -9.19 -38.07 15.79
CA LYS A 297 -7.97 -37.44 15.26
C LYS A 297 -8.17 -36.84 13.88
N GLN A 298 -8.97 -37.45 13.00
CA GLN A 298 -9.36 -36.85 11.71
C GLN A 298 -10.21 -35.58 11.93
N ASP A 299 -11.14 -35.59 12.88
CA ASP A 299 -11.96 -34.43 13.25
C ASP A 299 -11.15 -33.33 13.96
N ALA A 300 -10.07 -33.70 14.66
CA ALA A 300 -9.11 -32.75 15.23
C ALA A 300 -8.20 -32.15 14.14
N VAL A 301 -7.73 -32.95 13.19
CA VAL A 301 -6.95 -32.49 12.03
C VAL A 301 -7.80 -31.62 11.10
N ALA A 302 -9.07 -31.94 10.88
CA ALA A 302 -10.00 -31.13 10.09
C ALA A 302 -10.18 -29.73 10.71
N ARG A 303 -10.45 -29.66 12.01
CA ARG A 303 -10.53 -28.38 12.75
C ARG A 303 -9.21 -27.61 12.71
N ALA A 304 -8.07 -28.29 12.94
CA ALA A 304 -6.76 -27.65 12.83
C ALA A 304 -6.47 -27.10 11.41
N LEU A 305 -6.98 -27.75 10.35
CA LEU A 305 -6.88 -27.26 8.98
C LEU A 305 -7.81 -26.06 8.71
N GLU A 306 -9.00 -26.01 9.31
CA GLU A 306 -9.87 -24.82 9.28
C GLU A 306 -9.25 -23.65 10.06
N ASP A 307 -8.69 -23.90 11.24
CA ASP A 307 -7.97 -22.89 12.04
C ASP A 307 -6.75 -22.35 11.28
N ILE A 308 -5.97 -23.23 10.64
CA ILE A 308 -4.85 -22.84 9.76
C ILE A 308 -5.36 -22.02 8.56
N ALA A 309 -6.49 -22.38 7.95
CA ALA A 309 -7.06 -21.61 6.84
C ALA A 309 -7.57 -20.23 7.28
N LEU A 310 -8.20 -20.13 8.46
CA LEU A 310 -8.63 -18.88 9.08
C LEU A 310 -7.42 -17.97 9.40
N LEU A 311 -6.38 -18.53 10.04
CA LEU A 311 -5.14 -17.80 10.34
C LEU A 311 -4.39 -17.38 9.07
N GLN A 312 -4.33 -18.22 8.04
CA GLN A 312 -3.75 -17.84 6.74
C GLN A 312 -4.54 -16.70 6.09
N ASN A 313 -5.87 -16.71 6.16
CA ASN A 313 -6.71 -15.63 5.64
C ASN A 313 -6.56 -14.33 6.45
N GLN A 314 -6.47 -14.40 7.78
CA GLN A 314 -6.15 -13.24 8.63
C GLN A 314 -4.76 -12.67 8.33
N VAL A 315 -3.72 -13.50 8.22
CA VAL A 315 -2.37 -13.05 7.85
C VAL A 315 -2.35 -12.43 6.45
N LYS A 316 -3.17 -12.93 5.53
CA LYS A 316 -3.30 -12.39 4.17
C LYS A 316 -4.01 -11.04 4.14
N SER A 317 -5.08 -10.84 4.92
CA SER A 317 -5.76 -9.55 5.03
C SER A 317 -4.91 -8.52 5.79
N GLN A 318 -4.24 -8.92 6.87
CA GLN A 318 -3.29 -8.06 7.60
C GLN A 318 -2.11 -7.61 6.72
N LYS A 319 -1.57 -8.48 5.87
CA LYS A 319 -0.55 -8.09 4.88
C LYS A 319 -1.07 -7.08 3.87
N GLN A 320 -2.27 -7.28 3.33
CA GLN A 320 -2.91 -6.30 2.43
C GLN A 320 -3.18 -4.96 3.12
N MET A 321 -3.56 -4.97 4.39
CA MET A 321 -3.76 -3.78 5.21
C MET A 321 -2.44 -3.05 5.47
N LEU A 322 -1.37 -3.77 5.81
CA LEU A 322 -0.03 -3.21 6.00
C LEU A 322 0.56 -2.63 4.71
N GLU A 323 0.38 -3.29 3.56
CA GLU A 323 0.76 -2.71 2.26
C GLU A 323 -0.04 -1.44 1.93
N LYS A 324 -1.34 -1.41 2.24
CA LYS A 324 -2.17 -0.21 2.05
C LYS A 324 -1.65 0.94 2.93
N ILE A 325 -1.47 0.69 4.23
CA ILE A 325 -0.92 1.66 5.18
C ILE A 325 0.48 2.12 4.77
N GLY A 326 1.31 1.23 4.23
CA GLY A 326 2.63 1.59 3.68
C GLY A 326 2.54 2.55 2.50
N ARG A 327 1.69 2.24 1.51
CA ARG A 327 1.44 3.11 0.34
C ARG A 327 0.81 4.45 0.73
N ASP A 328 -0.10 4.45 1.70
CA ASP A 328 -0.72 5.66 2.24
C ASP A 328 0.29 6.51 3.02
N HIS A 329 1.22 5.88 3.76
CA HIS A 329 2.31 6.55 4.45
C HIS A 329 3.34 7.15 3.48
N GLU A 330 3.73 6.44 2.42
CA GLU A 330 4.59 6.97 1.35
C GLU A 330 3.93 8.17 0.64
N SER A 331 2.64 8.05 0.32
CA SER A 331 1.83 9.14 -0.26
C SER A 331 1.78 10.37 0.64
N LEU A 332 1.53 10.20 1.94
CA LEU A 332 1.54 11.28 2.93
C LEU A 332 2.94 11.87 3.15
N SER A 333 3.98 11.05 3.12
CA SER A 333 5.39 11.49 3.23
C SER A 333 5.79 12.37 2.03
N ILE A 334 5.43 11.96 0.80
CA ILE A 334 5.65 12.74 -0.42
C ILE A 334 4.87 14.07 -0.38
N LYS A 335 3.61 14.05 0.11
CA LYS A 335 2.82 15.29 0.31
C LYS A 335 3.46 16.21 1.35
N ALA A 336 3.90 15.68 2.49
CA ALA A 336 4.59 16.45 3.53
C ALA A 336 5.93 17.03 3.06
N ALA A 337 6.66 16.32 2.20
CA ALA A 337 7.88 16.83 1.56
C ALA A 337 7.58 17.97 0.58
N LYS A 338 6.51 17.87 -0.23
CA LYS A 338 6.04 18.96 -1.08
C LYS A 338 5.62 20.19 -0.28
N TYR A 339 4.76 20.04 0.72
CA TYR A 339 4.30 21.17 1.54
C TYR A 339 5.46 21.83 2.33
N ARG A 340 6.50 21.10 2.71
CA ARG A 340 7.74 21.72 3.21
C ARG A 340 8.43 22.58 2.15
N ALA A 341 8.67 22.04 0.96
CA ALA A 341 9.30 22.79 -0.13
C ALA A 341 8.49 24.02 -0.55
N GLU A 342 7.15 23.93 -0.57
CA GLU A 342 6.23 25.04 -0.85
C GLU A 342 6.28 26.11 0.27
N CYS A 343 6.32 25.70 1.54
CA CYS A 343 6.54 26.61 2.67
C CYS A 343 7.92 27.29 2.61
N ASP A 344 9.00 26.54 2.36
CA ASP A 344 10.37 27.08 2.25
C ASP A 344 10.47 28.07 1.08
N GLN A 345 9.84 27.76 -0.06
CA GLN A 345 9.73 28.66 -1.20
C GLN A 345 8.93 29.93 -0.86
N GLN A 346 7.81 29.80 -0.13
CA GLN A 346 6.99 30.96 0.24
C GLN A 346 7.67 31.84 1.30
N VAL A 347 8.47 31.25 2.20
CA VAL A 347 9.36 31.99 3.11
C VAL A 347 10.44 32.72 2.31
N ALA A 348 11.06 32.09 1.31
CA ALA A 348 12.04 32.76 0.44
C ALA A 348 11.42 33.93 -0.34
N ILE A 349 10.21 33.78 -0.88
CA ILE A 349 9.46 34.87 -1.54
C ILE A 349 9.13 36.00 -0.56
N THR A 350 8.70 35.67 0.66
CA THR A 350 8.39 36.66 1.71
C THR A 350 9.64 37.43 2.15
N ASN A 351 10.79 36.75 2.24
CA ASN A 351 12.07 37.38 2.53
C ASN A 351 12.50 38.32 1.39
N ALA A 352 12.37 37.91 0.13
CA ALA A 352 12.66 38.77 -1.02
C ALA A 352 11.75 40.01 -1.06
N LEU A 353 10.44 39.85 -0.86
CA LEU A 353 9.49 40.97 -0.82
C LEU A 353 9.69 41.90 0.38
N THR A 354 10.20 41.39 1.52
CA THR A 354 10.54 42.25 2.66
C THR A 354 11.89 42.94 2.47
N GLU A 355 12.86 42.33 1.80
CA GLU A 355 14.09 43.02 1.36
C GLU A 355 13.79 44.12 0.33
N GLU A 356 12.90 43.86 -0.63
CA GLU A 356 12.45 44.85 -1.63
C GLU A 356 11.68 45.99 -0.97
N ASN A 357 10.72 45.72 -0.08
CA ASN A 357 10.06 46.77 0.71
C ASN A 357 11.05 47.58 1.57
N ASN A 358 12.05 46.93 2.18
CA ASN A 358 13.09 47.63 2.94
C ASN A 358 14.01 48.48 2.04
N ALA A 359 14.26 48.07 0.79
CA ALA A 359 14.96 48.89 -0.19
C ALA A 359 14.11 50.10 -0.61
N SER A 360 12.84 49.88 -0.96
CA SER A 360 11.88 50.93 -1.30
C SER A 360 11.71 51.94 -0.15
N LEU A 361 11.62 51.48 1.10
CA LEU A 361 11.53 52.35 2.29
C LEU A 361 12.75 53.26 2.43
N ARG A 362 13.97 52.73 2.22
CA ARG A 362 15.21 53.53 2.26
C ARG A 362 15.24 54.57 1.13
N ASP A 363 14.73 54.24 -0.04
CA ASP A 363 14.66 55.18 -1.17
C ASP A 363 13.55 56.23 -0.98
N LEU A 364 12.43 55.86 -0.36
CA LEU A 364 11.38 56.78 0.06
C LEU A 364 11.94 57.78 1.10
N GLN A 365 12.67 57.30 2.11
CA GLN A 365 13.36 58.15 3.10
C GLN A 365 14.40 59.09 2.47
N LYS A 366 15.14 58.65 1.44
CA LYS A 366 16.02 59.54 0.66
C LYS A 366 15.21 60.63 -0.05
N LYS A 367 14.07 60.27 -0.65
CA LYS A 367 13.19 61.23 -1.35
C LYS A 367 12.49 62.19 -0.39
N GLU A 368 12.10 61.75 0.80
CA GLU A 368 11.63 62.63 1.88
C GLU A 368 12.72 63.60 2.32
N ALA A 369 13.97 63.14 2.49
CA ALA A 369 15.11 64.00 2.83
C ALA A 369 15.52 64.96 1.69
N GLU A 370 15.25 64.62 0.43
CA GLU A 370 15.37 65.53 -0.72
C GLU A 370 14.22 66.55 -0.75
N LEU A 371 12.97 66.11 -0.56
CA LEU A 371 11.78 66.98 -0.48
C LEU A 371 11.87 67.96 0.69
N ALA A 372 12.42 67.54 1.83
CA ALA A 372 12.69 68.42 2.97
C ALA A 372 13.67 69.55 2.58
N LYS A 373 14.77 69.23 1.88
CA LYS A 373 15.74 70.23 1.37
C LYS A 373 15.10 71.16 0.34
N VAL A 374 14.26 70.64 -0.55
CA VAL A 374 13.52 71.44 -1.54
C VAL A 374 12.50 72.36 -0.86
N SER A 375 11.77 71.87 0.15
CA SER A 375 10.86 72.67 0.99
C SER A 375 11.59 73.80 1.71
N ASP A 376 12.79 73.51 2.23
CA ASP A 376 13.66 74.48 2.88
C ASP A 376 14.13 75.59 1.90
N VAL A 377 14.44 75.22 0.65
CA VAL A 377 14.77 76.14 -0.45
C VAL A 377 13.54 76.95 -0.88
N LEU A 378 12.34 76.34 -0.98
CA LEU A 378 11.08 77.03 -1.27
C LEU A 378 10.68 78.01 -0.15
N SER A 379 10.92 77.67 1.12
CA SER A 379 10.72 78.55 2.28
C SER A 379 11.64 79.77 2.21
N LYS A 380 12.92 79.57 1.84
CA LYS A 380 13.88 80.66 1.60
C LYS A 380 13.46 81.51 0.39
N ALA A 381 13.04 80.89 -0.71
CA ALA A 381 12.56 81.58 -1.92
C ALA A 381 11.27 82.37 -1.67
N SER A 382 10.33 81.85 -0.88
CA SER A 382 9.15 82.60 -0.43
C SER A 382 9.57 83.83 0.35
N LYS A 383 10.42 83.69 1.38
CA LYS A 383 10.89 84.84 2.18
C LYS A 383 11.56 85.93 1.32
N VAL A 384 12.30 85.55 0.27
CA VAL A 384 12.87 86.47 -0.72
C VAL A 384 11.76 87.13 -1.58
N ARG A 385 10.84 86.34 -2.15
CA ARG A 385 9.69 86.84 -2.92
C ARG A 385 8.85 87.82 -2.11
N ASP A 386 8.51 87.46 -0.88
CA ASP A 386 7.66 88.23 0.02
C ASP A 386 8.35 89.53 0.46
N GLY A 387 9.69 89.51 0.60
CA GLY A 387 10.51 90.71 0.78
C GLY A 387 10.56 91.61 -0.46
N LEU A 388 10.72 91.04 -1.66
CA LEU A 388 10.64 91.78 -2.93
C LEU A 388 9.24 92.37 -3.15
N GLN A 389 8.17 91.64 -2.83
CA GLN A 389 6.79 92.09 -2.99
C GLN A 389 6.43 93.22 -2.02
N LYS A 390 6.98 93.22 -0.79
CA LYS A 390 6.95 94.40 0.11
C LYS A 390 7.71 95.59 -0.49
N LYS A 391 8.85 95.36 -1.14
CA LYS A 391 9.65 96.41 -1.78
C LYS A 391 8.95 97.00 -3.03
N ILE A 392 8.24 96.17 -3.79
CA ILE A 392 7.37 96.61 -4.90
C ILE A 392 6.25 97.50 -4.38
N ARG A 393 5.48 97.08 -3.37
CA ARG A 393 4.42 97.91 -2.76
C ARG A 393 4.92 99.26 -2.25
N LEU A 394 6.15 99.32 -1.72
CA LEU A 394 6.76 100.56 -1.25
C LEU A 394 7.26 101.48 -2.38
N LEU A 395 7.52 100.93 -3.57
CA LEU A 395 7.78 101.70 -4.79
C LEU A 395 6.48 102.15 -5.48
N GLU A 396 5.44 101.31 -5.46
CA GLU A 396 4.08 101.64 -5.94
C GLU A 396 3.47 102.79 -5.13
N ALA A 397 3.60 102.78 -3.81
CA ALA A 397 3.21 103.90 -2.94
C ALA A 397 3.91 105.21 -3.34
N LYS A 398 5.25 105.18 -3.45
CA LYS A 398 6.04 106.34 -3.89
C LYS A 398 5.71 106.83 -5.31
N LYS A 399 5.28 105.94 -6.20
CA LYS A 399 4.77 106.29 -7.53
C LYS A 399 3.40 106.97 -7.41
N GLY A 400 2.54 106.53 -6.51
CA GLY A 400 1.30 107.22 -6.15
C GLY A 400 1.54 108.64 -5.62
N ASP A 401 2.52 108.83 -4.72
CA ASP A 401 2.91 110.14 -4.19
C ASP A 401 3.48 111.08 -5.28
N ALA A 402 4.20 110.51 -6.26
CA ALA A 402 4.66 111.25 -7.45
C ALA A 402 3.51 111.60 -8.42
N GLU A 403 2.48 110.75 -8.52
CA GLU A 403 1.31 111.00 -9.37
C GLU A 403 0.32 112.00 -8.76
N THR A 404 0.20 112.06 -7.43
CA THR A 404 -0.60 113.09 -6.75
C THR A 404 0.07 114.46 -6.80
N THR A 405 1.38 114.53 -6.58
CA THR A 405 2.14 115.78 -6.75
C THR A 405 2.15 116.27 -8.21
N MET A 406 2.23 115.37 -9.21
CA MET A 406 2.04 115.74 -10.62
C MET A 406 0.63 116.27 -10.92
N LYS A 407 -0.42 115.79 -10.24
CA LYS A 407 -1.79 116.32 -10.40
C LYS A 407 -1.90 117.73 -9.85
N LEU A 408 -1.45 117.96 -8.61
CA LEU A 408 -1.45 119.28 -7.98
C LEU A 408 -0.74 120.33 -8.86
N LEU A 409 0.46 120.02 -9.36
CA LEU A 409 1.19 120.92 -10.26
C LEU A 409 0.48 121.18 -11.60
N LYS A 410 -0.36 120.25 -12.09
CA LYS A 410 -1.21 120.49 -13.27
C LYS A 410 -2.39 121.40 -12.93
N ASP A 411 -3.01 121.22 -11.78
CA ASP A 411 -4.13 122.03 -11.34
C ASP A 411 -3.67 123.48 -11.05
N ASP A 412 -2.49 123.65 -10.43
CA ASP A 412 -1.80 124.94 -10.31
C ASP A 412 -1.54 125.58 -11.69
N THR A 413 -1.03 124.80 -12.65
CA THR A 413 -0.77 125.27 -14.03
C THR A 413 -2.06 125.73 -14.71
N ASN A 414 -3.16 124.99 -14.55
CA ASN A 414 -4.47 125.36 -15.08
C ASN A 414 -5.00 126.66 -14.43
N GLN A 415 -4.76 126.86 -13.13
CA GLN A 415 -5.13 128.08 -12.41
C GLN A 415 -4.32 129.30 -12.87
N VAL A 416 -3.02 129.12 -13.17
CA VAL A 416 -2.19 130.17 -13.79
C VAL A 416 -2.68 130.50 -15.21
N LEU A 417 -3.02 129.50 -16.03
CA LEU A 417 -3.58 129.75 -17.38
C LEU A 417 -4.89 130.56 -17.31
N ALA A 418 -5.78 130.26 -16.36
CA ALA A 418 -7.01 131.03 -16.17
C ALA A 418 -6.76 132.51 -15.82
N THR A 419 -5.73 132.82 -15.03
CA THR A 419 -5.37 134.22 -14.73
C THR A 419 -4.75 134.96 -15.92
N ILE A 420 -4.05 134.25 -16.82
CA ILE A 420 -3.54 134.82 -18.08
C ILE A 420 -4.68 135.23 -19.03
N ASP A 421 -5.71 134.39 -19.18
CA ASP A 421 -6.86 134.72 -20.04
C ASP A 421 -7.76 135.81 -19.44
N GLN A 422 -7.85 135.91 -18.11
CA GLN A 422 -8.48 137.06 -17.45
C GLN A 422 -7.74 138.38 -17.77
N LEU A 423 -6.41 138.41 -17.65
CA LEU A 423 -5.59 139.59 -17.98
C LEU A 423 -5.72 140.02 -19.46
N ARG A 424 -5.81 139.06 -20.39
CA ARG A 424 -6.09 139.35 -21.81
C ARG A 424 -7.42 140.08 -22.01
N GLN A 425 -8.46 139.66 -21.29
CA GLN A 425 -9.79 140.25 -21.39
C GLN A 425 -9.83 141.71 -20.93
N ASP A 426 -8.97 142.10 -19.98
CA ASP A 426 -8.88 143.48 -19.49
C ASP A 426 -8.03 144.39 -20.40
N VAL A 427 -7.06 143.83 -21.12
CA VAL A 427 -6.33 144.54 -22.20
C VAL A 427 -7.27 144.94 -23.35
N ASP A 428 -8.20 144.07 -23.75
CA ASP A 428 -9.13 144.38 -24.85
C ASP A 428 -10.24 145.37 -24.46
N LYS A 429 -10.62 145.45 -23.19
CA LYS A 429 -11.45 146.55 -22.66
C LYS A 429 -10.73 147.90 -22.80
N SER A 430 -9.43 147.91 -22.51
CA SER A 430 -8.57 149.10 -22.54
C SER A 430 -8.27 149.65 -23.95
N LYS A 431 -8.53 148.88 -25.01
CA LYS A 431 -8.39 149.35 -26.40
C LYS A 431 -9.60 150.16 -26.86
N LYS A 432 -10.82 149.76 -26.47
CA LYS A 432 -12.06 150.42 -26.91
C LYS A 432 -12.15 151.87 -26.45
N THR A 433 -11.74 152.14 -25.21
CA THR A 433 -11.68 153.49 -24.62
C THR A 433 -10.69 154.44 -25.33
N LEU A 434 -9.73 153.92 -26.10
CA LEU A 434 -8.83 154.73 -26.94
C LEU A 434 -9.42 155.08 -28.31
N GLU A 435 -10.37 154.29 -28.84
CA GLU A 435 -10.97 154.53 -30.15
C GLU A 435 -12.05 155.63 -30.11
N ASP A 436 -12.83 155.71 -29.02
CA ASP A 436 -13.92 156.67 -28.90
C ASP A 436 -13.40 158.12 -28.75
N LEU A 437 -12.37 158.35 -27.92
CA LEU A 437 -11.69 159.64 -27.77
C LEU A 437 -11.03 160.14 -29.08
N SER A 438 -10.91 159.30 -30.10
CA SER A 438 -10.39 159.69 -31.43
C SER A 438 -11.43 160.44 -32.27
N ARG A 439 -12.74 160.16 -32.07
CA ARG A 439 -13.83 160.63 -32.93
C ARG A 439 -14.28 162.06 -32.64
N GLU A 440 -14.27 162.48 -31.38
CA GLU A 440 -14.81 163.78 -30.95
C GLU A 440 -14.01 164.98 -31.52
N ARG A 441 -12.71 164.78 -31.80
CA ARG A 441 -11.78 165.80 -32.32
C ARG A 441 -12.18 166.37 -33.69
N ASN A 442 -12.76 165.56 -34.56
CA ASN A 442 -12.84 165.86 -36.00
C ASN A 442 -14.11 166.62 -36.41
N ILE A 443 -15.08 166.80 -35.51
CA ILE A 443 -16.42 167.32 -35.82
C ILE A 443 -16.49 168.86 -35.74
N LEU A 444 -15.55 169.52 -35.05
CA LEU A 444 -15.61 170.95 -34.72
C LEU A 444 -15.01 171.93 -35.74
N SER A 445 -14.43 171.46 -36.85
CA SER A 445 -13.58 172.29 -37.73
C SER A 445 -14.19 172.73 -39.09
N GLY A 446 -15.47 172.43 -39.38
CA GLY A 446 -16.01 172.48 -40.76
C GLY A 446 -16.92 173.66 -41.16
N ASN A 447 -17.64 174.30 -40.23
CA ASN A 447 -18.98 174.83 -40.55
C ASN A 447 -19.11 176.36 -40.76
N PHE A 448 -18.05 177.08 -41.14
CA PHE A 448 -18.09 178.56 -41.32
C PHE A 448 -17.79 179.01 -42.77
N SER A 449 -18.43 178.37 -43.75
CA SER A 449 -18.15 178.56 -45.18
C SER A 449 -19.09 179.57 -45.88
N LYS A 450 -18.50 180.61 -46.48
CA LYS A 450 -18.91 181.18 -47.80
C LYS A 450 -20.37 181.64 -47.99
N LEU A 451 -20.95 182.47 -47.11
CA LEU A 451 -22.24 183.13 -47.38
C LEU A 451 -22.23 184.59 -46.92
N ALA A 452 -22.25 185.54 -47.87
CA ALA A 452 -22.74 186.92 -47.66
C ALA A 452 -22.89 187.74 -48.96
N SER A 453 -21.78 188.12 -49.61
CA SER A 453 -21.69 189.43 -50.26
C SER A 453 -20.92 189.45 -51.60
N ASP A 454 -21.47 188.79 -52.62
CA ASP A 454 -21.24 189.20 -54.01
C ASP A 454 -22.21 190.34 -54.41
N MET A 455 -21.92 190.99 -55.56
CA MET A 455 -22.90 191.61 -56.46
C MET A 455 -23.73 192.83 -55.96
N GLU A 456 -23.24 194.07 -56.16
CA GLU A 456 -24.15 195.25 -56.18
C GLU A 456 -23.76 196.47 -57.07
N ARG A 457 -22.49 196.76 -57.41
CA ARG A 457 -22.12 198.07 -58.03
C ARG A 457 -21.18 198.02 -59.25
N ASP A 458 -21.76 197.74 -60.42
CA ASP A 458 -21.10 197.78 -61.75
C ASP A 458 -21.46 199.01 -62.61
N GLN A 459 -22.40 199.84 -62.14
CA GLN A 459 -23.37 200.50 -63.04
C GLN A 459 -22.91 201.77 -63.78
N HIS A 460 -21.60 202.08 -63.84
CA HIS A 460 -21.07 203.26 -64.55
C HIS A 460 -20.00 203.00 -65.61
N ALA A 461 -19.51 201.76 -65.78
CA ALA A 461 -18.54 201.40 -66.83
C ALA A 461 -19.13 201.37 -68.26
N LEU A 462 -20.46 201.45 -68.37
CA LEU A 462 -21.26 201.17 -69.57
C LEU A 462 -20.99 202.05 -70.82
N LEU A 463 -20.22 203.13 -70.70
CA LEU A 463 -20.01 204.11 -71.78
C LEU A 463 -18.65 204.05 -72.48
N LEU A 464 -17.64 203.34 -71.95
CA LEU A 464 -16.39 203.06 -72.67
C LEU A 464 -16.31 201.63 -73.24
N LEU A 465 -17.06 200.68 -72.68
CA LEU A 465 -16.98 199.25 -73.03
C LEU A 465 -17.40 198.90 -74.48
N GLN A 466 -17.95 199.85 -75.25
CA GLN A 466 -18.23 199.64 -76.67
C GLN A 466 -16.95 199.45 -77.52
N GLN A 467 -15.80 199.99 -77.10
CA GLN A 467 -14.53 199.83 -77.85
C GLN A 467 -13.75 198.56 -77.49
N THR A 468 -13.95 197.98 -76.30
CA THR A 468 -13.27 196.72 -75.91
C THR A 468 -14.00 195.48 -76.43
N ARG A 469 -15.32 195.58 -76.62
CA ARG A 469 -16.20 194.48 -77.03
C ARG A 469 -15.76 193.77 -78.32
N THR A 470 -15.35 194.50 -79.35
CA THR A 470 -15.00 193.93 -80.68
C THR A 470 -13.80 192.99 -80.65
N ASN A 471 -12.91 193.16 -79.66
CA ASN A 471 -11.71 192.33 -79.54
C ASN A 471 -12.02 191.04 -78.76
N LEU A 472 -12.79 191.15 -77.67
CA LEU A 472 -13.19 190.01 -76.83
C LEU A 472 -14.12 189.03 -77.55
N GLU A 473 -14.87 189.48 -78.57
CA GLU A 473 -15.70 188.61 -79.42
C GLU A 473 -14.86 187.59 -80.24
N GLN A 474 -13.56 187.83 -80.46
CA GLN A 474 -12.68 186.90 -81.19
C GLN A 474 -12.09 185.80 -80.28
N ASP A 475 -11.60 186.16 -79.08
CA ASP A 475 -10.99 185.20 -78.14
C ASP A 475 -12.00 184.14 -77.65
N ARG A 476 -13.27 184.54 -77.44
CA ARG A 476 -14.36 183.65 -77.02
C ARG A 476 -14.48 182.41 -77.92
N MET A 477 -14.32 182.63 -79.23
CA MET A 477 -14.42 181.63 -80.30
C MET A 477 -13.25 180.63 -80.35
N GLN A 478 -12.15 180.86 -79.62
CA GLN A 478 -11.12 179.85 -79.38
C GLN A 478 -11.42 179.01 -78.13
N CYS A 479 -11.84 179.65 -77.02
CA CYS A 479 -12.12 178.97 -75.75
C CYS A 479 -13.25 177.93 -75.88
N GLU A 480 -14.32 178.25 -76.61
CA GLU A 480 -15.44 177.31 -76.88
C GLU A 480 -14.96 175.98 -77.49
N ARG A 481 -13.99 176.03 -78.42
CA ARG A 481 -13.41 174.84 -79.10
C ARG A 481 -12.42 174.04 -78.25
N LEU A 482 -12.05 174.53 -77.08
CA LEU A 482 -11.25 173.80 -76.09
C LEU A 482 -12.15 173.13 -75.06
N LEU A 483 -13.22 173.81 -74.61
CA LEU A 483 -14.27 173.23 -73.76
C LEU A 483 -14.90 171.99 -74.41
N GLU A 484 -15.32 172.09 -75.68
CA GLU A 484 -15.88 170.97 -76.45
C GLU A 484 -14.96 169.73 -76.56
N ARG A 485 -13.65 169.92 -76.51
CA ARG A 485 -12.69 168.80 -76.52
C ARG A 485 -12.48 168.20 -75.15
N LYS A 486 -12.71 168.97 -74.07
CA LYS A 486 -12.59 168.50 -72.70
C LYS A 486 -13.87 167.84 -72.18
N THR A 487 -15.04 168.24 -72.62
CA THR A 487 -16.30 167.53 -72.31
C THR A 487 -16.32 166.13 -72.95
N ARG A 488 -15.96 166.00 -74.23
CA ARG A 488 -15.86 164.67 -74.90
C ARG A 488 -14.90 163.72 -74.17
N GLN A 489 -13.73 164.21 -73.75
CA GLN A 489 -12.77 163.42 -72.97
C GLN A 489 -13.28 163.03 -71.56
N LEU A 490 -14.16 163.84 -70.95
CA LEU A 490 -14.80 163.47 -69.68
C LEU A 490 -15.84 162.37 -69.88
N GLU A 491 -16.70 162.47 -70.90
CA GLU A 491 -17.70 161.43 -71.18
C GLU A 491 -17.06 160.08 -71.53
N GLU A 492 -15.91 160.07 -72.23
CA GLU A 492 -15.13 158.85 -72.50
C GLU A 492 -14.65 158.20 -71.19
N LEU A 493 -14.05 158.98 -70.29
CA LEU A 493 -13.59 158.49 -68.98
C LEU A 493 -14.74 158.05 -68.05
N GLU A 494 -15.92 158.66 -68.15
CA GLU A 494 -17.12 158.25 -67.40
C GLU A 494 -17.70 156.92 -67.93
N ARG A 495 -17.71 156.72 -69.26
CA ARG A 495 -18.08 155.44 -69.88
C ARG A 495 -17.12 154.32 -69.48
N ASP A 496 -15.82 154.58 -69.54
CA ASP A 496 -14.79 153.63 -69.09
C ASP A 496 -14.97 153.28 -67.59
N LYS A 497 -15.14 154.27 -66.73
CA LYS A 497 -15.39 154.07 -65.30
C LYS A 497 -16.63 153.20 -65.05
N ALA A 498 -17.72 153.43 -65.79
CA ALA A 498 -18.93 152.60 -65.70
C ALA A 498 -18.68 151.15 -66.15
N ALA A 499 -17.92 150.95 -67.24
CA ALA A 499 -17.54 149.63 -67.73
C ALA A 499 -16.64 148.86 -66.74
N TYR A 500 -15.66 149.52 -66.12
CA TYR A 500 -14.82 148.91 -65.08
C TYR A 500 -15.60 148.59 -63.80
N LEU A 501 -16.58 149.41 -63.41
CA LEU A 501 -17.47 149.10 -62.29
C LEU A 501 -18.33 147.86 -62.57
N ALA A 502 -18.98 147.79 -63.75
CA ALA A 502 -19.78 146.64 -64.15
C ALA A 502 -18.95 145.33 -64.18
N LYS A 503 -17.73 145.39 -64.71
CA LYS A 503 -16.80 144.26 -64.73
C LYS A 503 -16.30 143.86 -63.34
N SER A 504 -16.16 144.82 -62.42
CA SER A 504 -15.83 144.55 -61.01
C SER A 504 -16.97 143.84 -60.29
N THR A 505 -18.23 144.25 -60.51
CA THR A 505 -19.40 143.55 -59.97
C THR A 505 -19.57 142.15 -60.55
N GLU A 506 -19.37 141.97 -61.86
CA GLU A 506 -19.40 140.66 -62.51
C GLU A 506 -18.36 139.69 -61.90
N LEU A 507 -17.12 140.15 -61.72
CA LEU A 507 -16.07 139.35 -61.09
C LEU A 507 -16.35 139.07 -59.60
N ALA A 508 -16.99 139.98 -58.87
CA ALA A 508 -17.41 139.75 -57.50
C ALA A 508 -18.53 138.71 -57.41
N GLU A 509 -19.53 138.77 -58.29
CA GLU A 509 -20.60 137.76 -58.40
C GLU A 509 -20.01 136.38 -58.73
N GLN A 510 -19.13 136.29 -59.74
CA GLN A 510 -18.41 135.06 -60.07
C GLN A 510 -17.62 134.51 -58.88
N ALA A 511 -16.92 135.36 -58.12
CA ALA A 511 -16.19 134.95 -56.93
C ALA A 511 -17.12 134.40 -55.83
N THR A 512 -18.27 135.04 -55.57
CA THR A 512 -19.25 134.53 -54.59
C THR A 512 -19.89 133.22 -55.03
N ALA A 513 -20.19 133.05 -56.33
CA ALA A 513 -20.70 131.80 -56.88
C ALA A 513 -19.68 130.66 -56.76
N LEU A 514 -18.41 130.91 -57.09
CA LEU A 514 -17.33 129.95 -56.88
C LEU A 514 -17.15 129.59 -55.39
N GLN A 515 -17.26 130.57 -54.48
CA GLN A 515 -17.16 130.31 -53.04
C GLN A 515 -18.37 129.54 -52.48
N ALA A 516 -19.56 129.71 -53.06
CA ALA A 516 -20.73 128.87 -52.75
C ALA A 516 -20.52 127.42 -53.23
N ILE A 517 -19.99 127.23 -54.44
CA ILE A 517 -19.62 125.90 -54.97
C ILE A 517 -18.55 125.24 -54.10
N ILE A 518 -17.51 125.98 -53.65
CA ILE A 518 -16.48 125.47 -52.73
C ILE A 518 -17.12 124.98 -51.43
N LYS A 519 -17.98 125.80 -50.78
CA LYS A 519 -18.69 125.40 -49.56
C LYS A 519 -19.58 124.16 -49.74
N GLN A 520 -20.23 124.03 -50.91
CA GLN A 520 -20.98 122.82 -51.25
C GLN A 520 -20.04 121.61 -51.35
N ARG A 521 -18.91 121.71 -52.05
CA ARG A 521 -17.92 120.63 -52.16
C ARG A 521 -17.28 120.28 -50.81
N GLU A 522 -17.05 121.26 -49.93
CA GLU A 522 -16.58 121.03 -48.57
C GLU A 522 -17.60 120.22 -47.74
N ALA A 523 -18.90 120.55 -47.87
CA ALA A 523 -19.98 119.80 -47.22
C ALA A 523 -20.13 118.37 -47.79
N GLU A 524 -20.03 118.19 -49.11
CA GLU A 524 -20.01 116.87 -49.77
C GLU A 524 -18.79 116.04 -49.30
N VAL A 525 -17.60 116.63 -49.28
CA VAL A 525 -16.37 115.98 -48.79
C VAL A 525 -16.48 115.63 -47.30
N TYR A 526 -17.11 116.46 -46.47
CA TYR A 526 -17.39 116.13 -45.08
C TYR A 526 -18.37 114.96 -44.95
N ALA A 527 -19.46 114.96 -45.72
CA ALA A 527 -20.43 113.86 -45.75
C ALA A 527 -19.80 112.55 -46.19
N HIS A 528 -18.97 112.56 -47.24
CA HIS A 528 -18.21 111.39 -47.69
C HIS A 528 -17.19 110.92 -46.65
N LYS A 529 -16.45 111.82 -45.99
CA LYS A 529 -15.52 111.46 -44.89
C LYS A 529 -16.28 110.82 -43.71
N LYS A 530 -17.45 111.35 -43.34
CA LYS A 530 -18.32 110.75 -42.32
C LYS A 530 -18.79 109.35 -42.73
N ALA A 531 -19.25 109.19 -43.98
CA ALA A 531 -19.67 107.90 -44.51
C ALA A 531 -18.52 106.87 -44.52
N VAL A 532 -17.28 107.27 -44.85
CA VAL A 532 -16.09 106.40 -44.77
C VAL A 532 -15.80 105.97 -43.33
N VAL A 533 -15.84 106.88 -42.36
CA VAL A 533 -15.67 106.53 -40.93
C VAL A 533 -16.80 105.62 -40.43
N GLU A 534 -18.02 105.82 -40.90
CA GLU A 534 -19.14 104.92 -40.62
C GLU A 534 -18.98 103.54 -41.29
N SER A 535 -18.40 103.43 -42.48
CA SER A 535 -18.09 102.13 -43.08
C SER A 535 -16.90 101.44 -42.40
N ASP A 536 -15.86 102.18 -42.01
CA ASP A 536 -14.68 101.63 -41.31
C ASP A 536 -15.04 101.10 -39.92
N THR A 537 -15.94 101.78 -39.21
CA THR A 537 -16.42 101.33 -37.89
C THR A 537 -17.35 100.12 -38.02
N ARG A 538 -18.22 100.07 -39.05
CA ARG A 538 -19.02 98.87 -39.37
C ARG A 538 -18.12 97.69 -39.78
N LEU A 539 -17.08 97.92 -40.59
CA LEU A 539 -16.12 96.91 -41.01
C LEU A 539 -15.35 96.33 -39.82
N LYS A 540 -14.82 97.18 -38.94
CA LYS A 540 -14.14 96.76 -37.70
C LYS A 540 -15.08 95.98 -36.77
N TYR A 541 -16.34 96.41 -36.65
CA TYR A 541 -17.34 95.66 -35.89
C TYR A 541 -17.60 94.26 -36.47
N GLN A 542 -17.72 94.15 -37.81
CA GLN A 542 -17.87 92.87 -38.50
C GLN A 542 -16.61 91.99 -38.41
N GLN A 543 -15.41 92.58 -38.46
CA GLN A 543 -14.13 91.89 -38.24
C GLN A 543 -14.07 91.31 -36.82
N ASN A 544 -14.32 92.12 -35.79
CA ASN A 544 -14.35 91.66 -34.40
C ASN A 544 -15.39 90.53 -34.19
N LEU A 545 -16.58 90.64 -34.81
CA LEU A 545 -17.61 89.61 -34.74
C LEU A 545 -17.18 88.31 -35.44
N TYR A 546 -16.55 88.42 -36.62
CA TYR A 546 -16.01 87.27 -37.35
C TYR A 546 -14.86 86.60 -36.59
N GLU A 547 -13.94 87.37 -36.00
CA GLU A 547 -12.85 86.85 -35.15
C GLU A 547 -13.40 86.15 -33.90
N THR A 548 -14.45 86.71 -33.27
CA THR A 548 -15.16 86.10 -32.15
C THR A 548 -15.74 84.74 -32.58
N VAL A 549 -16.57 84.71 -33.64
CA VAL A 549 -17.18 83.48 -34.18
C VAL A 549 -16.12 82.47 -34.65
N GLN A 550 -14.98 82.91 -35.20
CA GLN A 550 -13.87 82.05 -35.55
C GLN A 550 -13.22 81.45 -34.30
N SER A 551 -13.06 82.23 -33.23
CA SER A 551 -12.53 81.74 -31.95
C SER A 551 -13.49 80.75 -31.28
N ASP A 552 -14.80 81.02 -31.27
CA ASP A 552 -15.85 80.14 -30.75
C ASP A 552 -15.91 78.83 -31.55
N ARG A 553 -15.88 78.91 -32.90
CA ARG A 553 -15.84 77.74 -33.77
C ARG A 553 -14.59 76.89 -33.51
N ASN A 554 -13.44 77.51 -33.30
CA ASN A 554 -12.19 76.81 -32.99
C ASN A 554 -12.22 76.20 -31.56
N LEU A 555 -12.83 76.88 -30.59
CA LEU A 555 -13.06 76.38 -29.23
C LEU A 555 -14.01 75.17 -29.24
N HIS A 556 -15.15 75.27 -29.94
CA HIS A 556 -16.09 74.15 -30.10
C HIS A 556 -15.48 72.98 -30.87
N ALA A 557 -14.66 73.23 -31.90
CA ALA A 557 -13.92 72.19 -32.59
C ALA A 557 -12.90 71.48 -31.67
N LYS A 558 -12.18 72.24 -30.82
CA LYS A 558 -11.29 71.66 -29.80
C LYS A 558 -12.08 70.83 -28.78
N ASN A 559 -13.14 71.39 -28.20
CA ASN A 559 -13.96 70.71 -27.21
C ASN A 559 -14.60 69.44 -27.78
N LEU A 560 -15.00 69.44 -29.06
CA LEU A 560 -15.47 68.25 -29.75
C LEU A 560 -14.39 67.17 -29.89
N VAL A 561 -13.15 67.54 -30.21
CA VAL A 561 -12.00 66.61 -30.25
C VAL A 561 -11.66 66.10 -28.86
N ASP A 562 -11.65 66.95 -27.84
CA ASP A 562 -11.38 66.57 -26.45
C ASP A 562 -12.44 65.58 -25.96
N SER A 563 -13.74 65.84 -26.15
CA SER A 563 -14.81 64.89 -25.82
C SER A 563 -14.81 63.63 -26.70
N GLN A 564 -14.33 63.68 -27.94
CA GLN A 564 -14.11 62.46 -28.74
C GLN A 564 -12.97 61.60 -28.17
N ASN A 565 -11.90 62.23 -27.67
CA ASN A 565 -10.80 61.55 -26.98
C ASN A 565 -11.28 60.95 -25.65
N GLU A 566 -12.05 61.68 -24.84
CA GLU A 566 -12.70 61.17 -23.62
C GLU A 566 -13.59 59.96 -23.93
N ILE A 567 -14.43 60.03 -24.97
CA ILE A 567 -15.28 58.91 -25.40
C ILE A 567 -14.43 57.71 -25.86
N ALA A 568 -13.30 57.94 -26.52
CA ALA A 568 -12.38 56.88 -26.93
C ALA A 568 -11.67 56.24 -25.73
N GLU A 569 -11.27 57.03 -24.74
CA GLU A 569 -10.66 56.55 -23.50
C GLU A 569 -11.69 55.79 -22.65
N MET A 570 -12.89 56.31 -22.45
CA MET A 570 -13.97 55.60 -21.74
C MET A 570 -14.32 54.27 -22.43
N LYS A 571 -14.30 54.21 -23.78
CA LYS A 571 -14.42 52.95 -24.53
C LYS A 571 -13.24 51.99 -24.30
N ARG A 572 -12.02 52.50 -24.12
CA ARG A 572 -10.84 51.70 -23.76
C ARG A 572 -10.94 51.18 -22.32
N GLN A 573 -11.32 52.03 -21.37
CA GLN A 573 -11.54 51.66 -19.96
C GLN A 573 -12.66 50.61 -19.85
N LEU A 574 -13.78 50.77 -20.57
CA LEU A 574 -14.85 49.76 -20.64
C LEU A 574 -14.36 48.42 -21.22
N LYS A 575 -13.50 48.41 -22.25
CA LYS A 575 -12.89 47.18 -22.76
C LYS A 575 -11.98 46.50 -21.73
N ILE A 576 -11.15 47.27 -21.03
CA ILE A 576 -10.28 46.75 -19.96
C ILE A 576 -11.14 46.17 -18.83
N MET A 577 -12.13 46.93 -18.35
CA MET A 577 -13.06 46.50 -17.30
C MET A 577 -13.86 45.25 -17.72
N THR A 578 -14.27 45.15 -18.99
CA THR A 578 -14.95 43.94 -19.52
C THR A 578 -14.02 42.72 -19.51
N PHE A 579 -12.74 42.90 -19.86
CA PHE A 579 -11.73 41.84 -19.77
C PHE A 579 -11.49 41.42 -18.31
N THR A 580 -11.34 42.39 -17.39
CA THR A 580 -11.22 42.12 -15.95
C THR A 580 -12.46 41.39 -15.39
N ILE A 581 -13.67 41.81 -15.78
CA ILE A 581 -14.92 41.14 -15.40
C ILE A 581 -14.96 39.70 -15.92
N ASN A 582 -14.46 39.42 -17.13
CA ASN A 582 -14.42 38.06 -17.66
C ASN A 582 -13.35 37.20 -16.98
N GLY A 583 -12.15 37.72 -16.74
CA GLY A 583 -11.13 37.03 -15.93
C GLY A 583 -11.61 36.73 -14.51
N LEU A 584 -12.32 37.66 -13.86
CA LEU A 584 -12.93 37.43 -12.54
C LEU A 584 -14.07 36.39 -12.59
N LYS A 585 -14.83 36.29 -13.69
CA LYS A 585 -15.80 35.20 -13.89
C LYS A 585 -15.11 33.85 -14.08
N GLU A 586 -14.03 33.80 -14.87
CA GLU A 586 -13.25 32.58 -15.11
C GLU A 586 -12.59 32.08 -13.81
N GLU A 587 -12.01 33.00 -13.02
CA GLU A 587 -11.55 32.72 -11.65
C GLU A 587 -12.69 32.24 -10.75
N PHE A 588 -13.87 32.85 -10.82
CA PHE A 588 -15.02 32.48 -10.01
C PHE A 588 -15.52 31.08 -10.38
N THR A 589 -15.63 30.73 -11.66
CA THR A 589 -15.99 29.36 -12.10
C THR A 589 -14.92 28.36 -11.69
N ALA A 590 -13.63 28.67 -11.84
CA ALA A 590 -12.55 27.78 -11.39
C ALA A 590 -12.56 27.57 -9.86
N LYS A 591 -12.91 28.60 -9.08
CA LYS A 591 -13.10 28.51 -7.62
C LYS A 591 -14.36 27.73 -7.25
N GLN A 592 -15.46 27.85 -8.01
CA GLN A 592 -16.65 27.02 -7.85
C GLN A 592 -16.37 25.54 -8.15
N GLU A 593 -15.65 25.24 -9.23
CA GLU A 593 -15.23 23.87 -9.59
C GLU A 593 -14.24 23.27 -8.58
N ALA A 594 -13.36 24.08 -7.99
CA ALA A 594 -12.50 23.65 -6.89
C ALA A 594 -13.33 23.35 -5.63
N PHE A 595 -14.22 24.27 -5.23
CA PHE A 595 -15.10 24.09 -4.08
C PHE A 595 -16.02 22.87 -4.22
N ALA A 596 -16.59 22.63 -5.41
CA ALA A 596 -17.41 21.44 -5.68
C ALA A 596 -16.63 20.13 -5.53
N ARG A 597 -15.33 20.12 -5.90
CA ARG A 597 -14.45 18.97 -5.67
C ARG A 597 -14.12 18.78 -4.20
N GLU A 598 -13.78 19.84 -3.47
CA GLU A 598 -13.54 19.80 -2.02
C GLU A 598 -14.78 19.31 -1.25
N VAL A 599 -16.00 19.71 -1.65
CA VAL A 599 -17.25 19.21 -1.07
C VAL A 599 -17.45 17.72 -1.37
N ALA A 600 -17.20 17.27 -2.61
CA ALA A 600 -17.33 15.86 -2.98
C ALA A 600 -16.29 14.96 -2.28
N ASP A 601 -15.03 15.41 -2.16
CA ASP A 601 -14.00 14.71 -1.41
C ASP A 601 -14.27 14.74 0.10
N ARG A 602 -14.84 15.83 0.63
CA ARG A 602 -15.32 15.86 2.02
C ARG A 602 -16.41 14.84 2.26
N GLU A 603 -17.45 14.79 1.41
CA GLU A 603 -18.51 13.79 1.51
C GLU A 603 -17.96 12.35 1.43
N ARG A 604 -16.93 12.12 0.62
CA ARG A 604 -16.25 10.83 0.54
C ARG A 604 -15.50 10.51 1.83
N LEU A 605 -14.76 11.48 2.39
CA LEU A 605 -14.05 11.32 3.65
C LEU A 605 -14.99 11.13 4.85
N ASP A 606 -16.11 11.85 4.91
CA ASP A 606 -17.13 11.68 5.96
C ASP A 606 -17.72 10.25 5.89
N LYS A 607 -17.99 9.70 4.69
CA LYS A 607 -18.42 8.29 4.48
C LYS A 607 -17.32 7.29 4.85
N GLU A 608 -16.06 7.54 4.49
CA GLU A 608 -14.91 6.71 4.90
C GLU A 608 -14.76 6.72 6.44
N MET A 609 -14.92 7.87 7.09
CA MET A 609 -14.93 7.98 8.56
C MET A 609 -16.10 7.24 9.21
N GLU A 610 -17.30 7.24 8.63
CA GLU A 610 -18.41 6.42 9.12
C GLU A 610 -18.11 4.92 9.03
N THR A 611 -17.54 4.45 7.92
CA THR A 611 -17.15 3.03 7.78
C THR A 611 -16.09 2.63 8.81
N ILE A 612 -15.02 3.44 8.96
CA ILE A 612 -13.95 3.20 9.95
C ILE A 612 -14.50 3.26 11.39
N ASN A 613 -15.42 4.17 11.70
CA ASN A 613 -16.05 4.26 13.02
C ASN A 613 -16.92 3.01 13.32
N ASN A 614 -17.60 2.48 12.30
CA ASN A 614 -18.36 1.23 12.44
C ASN A 614 -17.44 0.01 12.57
N GLU A 615 -16.35 -0.08 11.81
CA GLU A 615 -15.30 -1.10 12.01
C GLU A 615 -14.74 -1.03 13.44
N ILE A 616 -14.37 0.16 13.93
CA ILE A 616 -13.89 0.37 15.30
C ILE A 616 -14.92 -0.09 16.35
N LYS A 617 -16.22 0.13 16.15
CA LYS A 617 -17.27 -0.40 17.05
C LYS A 617 -17.28 -1.94 17.05
N THR A 618 -17.21 -2.58 15.88
CA THR A 618 -17.18 -4.05 15.79
C THR A 618 -15.92 -4.65 16.41
N LEU A 619 -14.74 -4.05 16.20
CA LEU A 619 -13.47 -4.48 16.77
C LEU A 619 -13.42 -4.28 18.29
N LYS A 620 -14.01 -3.18 18.81
CA LYS A 620 -14.19 -2.98 20.26
C LYS A 620 -15.08 -4.06 20.86
N HIS A 621 -16.24 -4.35 20.25
CA HIS A 621 -17.14 -5.39 20.74
C HIS A 621 -16.50 -6.79 20.70
N GLN A 622 -15.75 -7.11 19.64
CA GLN A 622 -14.95 -8.35 19.58
C GLN A 622 -13.87 -8.40 20.66
N SER A 623 -13.20 -7.27 20.96
CA SER A 623 -12.22 -7.17 22.05
C SER A 623 -12.87 -7.33 23.43
N GLU A 624 -14.06 -6.77 23.65
CA GLU A 624 -14.84 -6.92 24.88
C GLU A 624 -15.27 -8.38 25.11
N LEU A 625 -15.76 -9.05 24.05
CA LEU A 625 -16.10 -10.48 24.08
C LEU A 625 -14.86 -11.35 24.34
N ALA A 626 -13.72 -11.07 23.68
CA ALA A 626 -12.47 -11.77 23.92
C ALA A 626 -11.94 -11.54 25.34
N GLN A 627 -12.05 -10.33 25.89
CA GLN A 627 -11.71 -10.05 27.28
C GLN A 627 -12.64 -10.75 28.28
N ALA A 628 -13.94 -10.85 27.98
CA ALA A 628 -14.88 -11.62 28.80
C ALA A 628 -14.51 -13.11 28.80
N TYR A 629 -14.19 -13.68 27.63
CA TYR A 629 -13.72 -15.06 27.50
C TYR A 629 -12.40 -15.30 28.26
N ILE A 630 -11.41 -14.41 28.12
CA ILE A 630 -10.15 -14.48 28.88
C ILE A 630 -10.41 -14.41 30.39
N ARG A 631 -11.33 -13.56 30.86
CA ARG A 631 -11.70 -13.52 32.29
C ARG A 631 -12.32 -14.85 32.74
N THR A 632 -13.19 -15.48 31.94
CA THR A 632 -13.73 -16.81 32.29
C THR A 632 -12.63 -17.88 32.33
N GLN A 633 -11.72 -17.90 31.35
CA GLN A 633 -10.59 -18.84 31.32
C GLN A 633 -9.66 -18.63 32.52
N VAL A 634 -9.35 -17.39 32.92
CA VAL A 634 -8.58 -17.10 34.13
C VAL A 634 -9.33 -17.57 35.40
N THR A 635 -10.65 -17.48 35.46
CA THR A 635 -11.41 -18.06 36.60
C THR A 635 -11.48 -19.59 36.59
N GLU A 636 -11.23 -20.24 35.46
CA GLU A 636 -11.11 -21.70 35.36
C GLU A 636 -9.68 -22.15 35.71
N GLU A 637 -8.66 -21.46 35.21
CA GLU A 637 -7.24 -21.63 35.60
C GLU A 637 -7.05 -21.52 37.11
N ASN A 638 -7.66 -20.51 37.77
CA ASN A 638 -7.57 -20.35 39.22
C ASN A 638 -8.27 -21.48 40.00
N LYS A 639 -9.36 -22.07 39.47
CA LYS A 639 -9.99 -23.25 40.07
C LYS A 639 -9.10 -24.48 39.93
N LEU A 640 -8.63 -24.76 38.72
CA LEU A 640 -7.74 -25.89 38.45
C LEU A 640 -6.43 -25.79 39.25
N ALA A 641 -5.91 -24.58 39.48
CA ALA A 641 -4.76 -24.34 40.36
C ALA A 641 -5.08 -24.57 41.85
N GLN A 642 -6.31 -24.31 42.30
CA GLN A 642 -6.77 -24.70 43.63
C GLN A 642 -6.93 -26.22 43.73
N ASP A 643 -7.60 -26.86 42.77
CA ASP A 643 -7.82 -28.31 42.72
C ASP A 643 -6.49 -29.08 42.71
N LEU A 644 -5.51 -28.62 41.91
CA LEU A 644 -4.15 -29.15 41.88
C LEU A 644 -3.45 -29.01 43.24
N LYS A 645 -3.55 -27.84 43.89
CA LYS A 645 -2.95 -27.60 45.21
C LYS A 645 -3.60 -28.46 46.29
N GLU A 646 -4.91 -28.66 46.25
CA GLU A 646 -5.62 -29.55 47.18
C GLU A 646 -5.16 -31.00 46.97
N ALA A 647 -5.07 -31.47 45.71
CA ALA A 647 -4.53 -32.77 45.36
C ALA A 647 -3.05 -32.95 45.78
N GLU A 648 -2.20 -31.92 45.64
CA GLU A 648 -0.82 -31.93 46.14
C GLU A 648 -0.75 -32.09 47.66
N THR A 649 -1.60 -31.36 48.42
CA THR A 649 -1.62 -31.51 49.89
C THR A 649 -2.13 -32.89 50.30
N GLU A 650 -3.08 -33.47 49.57
CA GLU A 650 -3.59 -34.81 49.85
C GLU A 650 -2.56 -35.89 49.50
N LYS A 651 -1.84 -35.74 48.38
CA LYS A 651 -0.66 -36.56 48.04
C LYS A 651 0.39 -36.51 49.16
N GLN A 652 0.71 -35.33 49.68
CA GLN A 652 1.67 -35.18 50.80
C GLN A 652 1.19 -35.88 52.08
N LYS A 653 -0.12 -35.82 52.40
CA LYS A 653 -0.71 -36.57 53.52
C LYS A 653 -0.57 -38.08 53.31
N GLN A 654 -0.82 -38.57 52.11
CA GLN A 654 -0.71 -40.00 51.76
C GLN A 654 0.75 -40.48 51.77
N GLU A 655 1.70 -39.69 51.26
CA GLU A 655 3.14 -39.97 51.35
C GLU A 655 3.62 -40.02 52.81
N HIS A 656 3.13 -39.12 53.67
CA HIS A 656 3.44 -39.16 55.10
C HIS A 656 2.82 -40.38 55.81
N ALA A 657 1.55 -40.70 55.52
CA ALA A 657 0.89 -41.88 56.06
C ALA A 657 1.58 -43.19 55.64
N LEU A 658 2.01 -43.28 54.38
CA LEU A 658 2.81 -44.41 53.88
C LEU A 658 4.16 -44.50 54.60
N ALA A 659 4.85 -43.37 54.81
CA ALA A 659 6.11 -43.35 55.56
C ALA A 659 5.94 -43.82 57.02
N LEU A 660 4.83 -43.46 57.67
CA LEU A 660 4.48 -43.97 59.00
C LEU A 660 4.25 -45.50 58.96
N VAL A 661 3.41 -46.00 58.04
CA VAL A 661 3.15 -47.45 57.88
C VAL A 661 4.42 -48.24 57.56
N LEU A 662 5.33 -47.70 56.75
CA LEU A 662 6.64 -48.30 56.49
C LEU A 662 7.50 -48.33 57.76
N SER A 663 7.53 -47.26 58.56
CA SER A 663 8.24 -47.24 59.84
C SER A 663 7.66 -48.23 60.87
N GLU A 664 6.34 -48.45 60.85
CA GLU A 664 5.69 -49.45 61.68
C GLU A 664 5.99 -50.87 61.20
N ARG A 665 5.94 -51.13 59.89
CA ARG A 665 6.39 -52.38 59.27
C ARG A 665 7.82 -52.69 59.70
N ASP A 666 8.73 -51.73 59.57
CA ASP A 666 10.17 -51.93 59.86
C ASP A 666 10.42 -52.14 61.35
N ARG A 667 9.67 -51.42 62.22
CA ARG A 667 9.65 -51.67 63.67
C ARG A 667 9.14 -53.08 64.00
N LEU A 668 8.08 -53.54 63.34
CA LEU A 668 7.50 -54.87 63.54
C LEU A 668 8.42 -55.97 63.02
N SER A 669 9.04 -55.81 61.84
CA SER A 669 10.06 -56.73 61.32
C SER A 669 11.27 -56.81 62.25
N ALA A 670 11.75 -55.68 62.79
CA ALA A 670 12.83 -55.65 63.78
C ALA A 670 12.41 -56.22 65.15
N GLN A 671 11.12 -56.29 65.48
CA GLN A 671 10.60 -57.01 66.65
C GLN A 671 10.48 -58.51 66.38
N LEU A 672 10.00 -58.92 65.20
CA LEU A 672 9.90 -60.31 64.78
C LEU A 672 11.28 -60.98 64.77
N ILE A 673 12.27 -60.35 64.11
CA ILE A 673 13.65 -60.85 64.07
C ILE A 673 14.21 -61.06 65.49
N LYS A 674 13.92 -60.15 66.45
CA LYS A 674 14.35 -60.31 67.85
C LYS A 674 13.64 -61.46 68.55
N GLN A 675 12.35 -61.67 68.29
CA GLN A 675 11.60 -62.81 68.82
C GLN A 675 12.09 -64.13 68.24
N ASP A 676 12.41 -64.20 66.95
CA ASP A 676 13.04 -65.37 66.32
C ASP A 676 14.42 -65.65 66.92
N ASP A 677 15.22 -64.60 67.15
CA ASP A 677 16.52 -64.65 67.83
C ASP A 677 16.42 -65.18 69.27
N GLU A 678 15.41 -64.75 70.03
CA GLU A 678 15.12 -65.20 71.39
C GLU A 678 14.59 -66.65 71.41
N LEU A 679 13.71 -67.00 70.48
CA LEU A 679 13.15 -68.33 70.28
C LEU A 679 14.22 -69.34 69.84
N LEU A 680 15.19 -68.93 69.02
CA LEU A 680 16.36 -69.73 68.66
C LEU A 680 17.29 -69.96 69.86
N LYS A 681 17.58 -68.92 70.66
CA LYS A 681 18.32 -69.05 71.93
C LYS A 681 17.62 -70.01 72.90
N VAL A 682 16.29 -69.95 73.00
CA VAL A 682 15.48 -70.88 73.81
C VAL A 682 15.55 -72.30 73.25
N TYR A 683 15.45 -72.50 71.93
CA TYR A 683 15.60 -73.82 71.33
C TYR A 683 16.98 -74.42 71.58
N ASP A 684 18.06 -73.65 71.47
CA ASP A 684 19.42 -74.14 71.73
C ASP A 684 19.67 -74.41 73.22
N ALA A 685 19.09 -73.61 74.12
CA ALA A 685 19.06 -73.92 75.56
C ALA A 685 18.29 -75.23 75.85
N ILE A 686 17.15 -75.45 75.17
CA ILE A 686 16.38 -76.70 75.27
C ILE A 686 17.22 -77.87 74.76
N LYS A 687 17.83 -77.80 73.56
CA LYS A 687 18.73 -78.84 73.02
C LYS A 687 19.86 -79.15 73.99
N ALA A 688 20.54 -78.12 74.52
CA ALA A 688 21.62 -78.28 75.49
C ALA A 688 21.14 -78.98 76.78
N SER A 689 19.95 -78.61 77.30
CA SER A 689 19.35 -79.26 78.47
C SER A 689 18.98 -80.72 78.20
N GLN A 690 18.49 -81.05 77.00
CA GLN A 690 18.19 -82.42 76.56
C GLN A 690 19.47 -83.26 76.44
N PHE A 691 20.55 -82.72 75.85
CA PHE A 691 21.84 -83.42 75.81
C PHE A 691 22.42 -83.64 77.21
N ALA A 692 22.31 -82.66 78.12
CA ALA A 692 22.71 -82.80 79.51
C ALA A 692 21.89 -83.85 80.25
N LEU A 693 20.56 -83.90 80.03
CA LEU A 693 19.65 -84.89 80.62
C LEU A 693 19.91 -86.30 80.06
N LEU A 694 20.12 -86.46 78.76
CA LEU A 694 20.47 -87.75 78.14
C LEU A 694 21.85 -88.24 78.64
N ARG A 695 22.81 -87.33 78.85
CA ARG A 695 24.11 -87.67 79.45
C ARG A 695 23.96 -88.08 80.92
N SER A 696 23.19 -87.35 81.73
CA SER A 696 22.97 -87.68 83.14
C SER A 696 22.17 -88.97 83.30
N GLN A 697 21.16 -89.22 82.46
CA GLN A 697 20.41 -90.47 82.39
C GLN A 697 21.31 -91.65 82.03
N LYS A 698 22.21 -91.52 81.04
CA LYS A 698 23.22 -92.55 80.71
C LYS A 698 24.15 -92.83 81.89
N HIS A 699 24.66 -91.80 82.58
CA HIS A 699 25.47 -91.97 83.79
C HIS A 699 24.68 -92.63 84.94
N TYR A 700 23.42 -92.25 85.16
CA TYR A 700 22.54 -92.84 86.17
C TYR A 700 22.27 -94.32 85.89
N LEU A 701 21.98 -94.69 84.64
CA LEU A 701 21.79 -96.08 84.24
C LEU A 701 23.07 -96.91 84.41
N ALA A 702 24.24 -96.34 84.11
CA ALA A 702 25.53 -96.98 84.39
C ALA A 702 25.76 -97.18 85.90
N LYS A 703 25.44 -96.17 86.74
CA LYS A 703 25.52 -96.28 88.20
C LYS A 703 24.50 -97.25 88.80
N ARG A 704 23.29 -97.35 88.22
CA ARG A 704 22.29 -98.37 88.58
C ARG A 704 22.79 -99.78 88.25
N LYS A 705 23.38 -99.99 87.07
CA LYS A 705 24.05 -101.26 86.71
C LYS A 705 25.21 -101.59 87.66
N GLN A 706 26.03 -100.59 88.03
CA GLN A 706 27.12 -100.76 89.01
C GLN A 706 26.57 -101.17 90.39
N LYS A 707 25.52 -100.50 90.89
CA LYS A 707 24.83 -100.89 92.14
C LYS A 707 24.29 -102.31 92.05
N GLN A 708 23.62 -102.71 90.97
CA GLN A 708 23.10 -104.07 90.78
C GLN A 708 24.19 -105.15 90.64
N ALA A 709 25.41 -104.79 90.24
CA ALA A 709 26.57 -105.68 90.29
C ALA A 709 27.10 -105.82 91.72
N LEU A 710 27.21 -104.73 92.48
CA LEU A 710 27.60 -104.75 93.90
C LEU A 710 26.56 -105.50 94.77
N GLU A 711 25.26 -105.31 94.53
CA GLU A 711 24.18 -106.05 95.20
C GLU A 711 24.20 -107.55 94.90
N ARG A 712 24.74 -107.98 93.75
CA ARG A 712 24.99 -109.39 93.47
C ARG A 712 26.22 -109.89 94.22
N ARG A 713 27.33 -109.15 94.16
CA ARG A 713 28.57 -109.49 94.88
C ARG A 713 28.39 -109.57 96.40
N VAL A 714 27.59 -108.68 96.99
CA VAL A 714 27.21 -108.75 98.41
C VAL A 714 26.34 -109.98 98.72
N ARG A 715 25.46 -110.40 97.81
CA ARG A 715 24.68 -111.65 97.95
C ARG A 715 25.53 -112.91 97.75
N GLU A 716 26.53 -112.85 96.88
CA GLU A 716 27.54 -113.90 96.69
C GLU A 716 28.38 -114.04 97.97
N GLN A 717 28.97 -112.95 98.48
CA GLN A 717 29.71 -112.93 99.74
C GLN A 717 28.86 -113.32 100.96
N ALA A 718 27.56 -112.97 100.98
CA ALA A 718 26.65 -113.43 102.03
C ALA A 718 26.29 -114.93 101.93
N LYS A 719 26.35 -115.53 100.73
CA LYS A 719 26.26 -117.00 100.56
C LYS A 719 27.56 -117.68 100.99
N GLU A 720 28.71 -117.17 100.55
CA GLU A 720 30.03 -117.64 100.96
C GLU A 720 30.16 -117.64 102.50
N ARG A 721 29.81 -116.51 103.14
CA ARG A 721 29.81 -116.43 104.59
C ARG A 721 28.83 -117.42 105.23
N ARG A 722 27.62 -117.60 104.70
CA ARG A 722 26.68 -118.62 105.22
C ARG A 722 27.19 -120.05 105.06
N LEU A 723 27.94 -120.36 104.01
CA LEU A 723 28.56 -121.68 103.82
C LEU A 723 29.72 -121.90 104.79
N LEU A 724 30.50 -120.86 105.10
CA LEU A 724 31.53 -120.89 106.15
C LEU A 724 30.90 -120.96 107.55
N ASP A 725 29.85 -120.17 107.82
CA ASP A 725 29.05 -120.18 109.06
C ASP A 725 28.43 -121.59 109.28
N LEU A 726 28.10 -122.34 108.20
CA LEU A 726 27.65 -123.72 108.27
C LEU A 726 28.81 -124.71 108.53
N ALA A 727 29.90 -124.62 107.75
CA ALA A 727 31.07 -125.48 107.89
C ALA A 727 31.81 -125.34 109.24
N THR A 728 31.56 -124.26 109.97
CA THR A 728 32.08 -124.02 111.33
C THR A 728 31.16 -124.53 112.44
N GLN A 729 29.92 -124.97 112.15
CA GLN A 729 29.04 -125.57 113.17
C GLN A 729 29.58 -126.91 113.68
N ASP A 730 30.17 -127.71 112.79
CA ASP A 730 30.82 -128.97 113.15
C ASP A 730 32.10 -128.77 114.00
N TYR A 731 32.66 -127.55 114.06
CA TYR A 731 33.93 -127.29 114.75
C TYR A 731 33.87 -127.63 116.24
N ASP A 732 32.80 -127.26 116.95
CA ASP A 732 32.67 -127.60 118.38
C ASP A 732 32.35 -129.08 118.61
N PHE A 733 31.78 -129.80 117.63
CA PHE A 733 31.66 -131.26 117.68
C PHE A 733 33.03 -131.93 117.45
N LEU A 734 33.77 -131.55 116.41
CA LEU A 734 35.14 -132.01 116.16
C LEU A 734 36.06 -131.72 117.35
N LYS A 735 35.95 -130.53 117.97
CA LYS A 735 36.73 -130.14 119.14
C LYS A 735 36.40 -130.99 120.36
N LYS A 736 35.12 -131.31 120.61
CA LYS A 736 34.72 -132.26 121.66
C LYS A 736 35.22 -133.68 121.37
N ALA A 737 35.04 -134.17 120.14
CA ALA A 737 35.56 -135.47 119.73
C ALA A 737 37.09 -135.55 119.87
N VAL A 738 37.83 -134.51 119.50
CA VAL A 738 39.29 -134.41 119.71
C VAL A 738 39.66 -134.35 121.19
N CYS A 739 38.82 -133.78 122.07
CA CYS A 739 39.03 -133.84 123.52
C CYS A 739 38.73 -135.23 124.10
N GLN A 740 37.67 -135.90 123.64
CA GLN A 740 37.32 -137.27 124.04
C GLN A 740 38.39 -138.26 123.58
N LEU A 741 38.74 -138.26 122.29
CA LEU A 741 39.83 -139.05 121.72
C LEU A 741 41.19 -138.76 122.38
N LYS A 742 41.41 -137.57 122.95
CA LYS A 742 42.62 -137.27 123.75
C LYS A 742 42.56 -137.78 125.18
N ALA A 743 41.38 -137.86 125.79
CA ALA A 743 41.18 -138.46 127.11
C ALA A 743 41.28 -139.99 127.01
N GLU A 744 40.56 -140.58 126.06
CA GLU A 744 40.64 -142.00 125.68
C GLU A 744 42.09 -142.37 125.34
N LEU A 745 42.79 -141.59 124.51
CA LEU A 745 44.21 -141.81 124.21
C LEU A 745 45.12 -141.65 125.43
N LEU A 746 44.75 -140.88 126.47
CA LEU A 746 45.53 -140.76 127.70
C LEU A 746 45.27 -141.94 128.66
N GLU A 747 44.03 -142.42 128.76
CA GLU A 747 43.71 -143.66 129.47
C GLU A 747 44.40 -144.85 128.79
N GLU A 748 44.26 -144.99 127.47
CA GLU A 748 44.96 -145.99 126.67
C GLU A 748 46.48 -145.82 126.75
N GLN A 749 47.06 -144.61 126.71
CA GLN A 749 48.50 -144.43 126.93
C GLN A 749 48.96 -144.79 128.35
N SER A 750 48.08 -144.71 129.36
CA SER A 750 48.38 -145.16 130.71
C SER A 750 48.30 -146.69 130.83
N HIS A 751 47.31 -147.29 130.18
CA HIS A 751 47.11 -148.75 130.14
C HIS A 751 48.21 -149.43 129.31
N ILE A 752 48.50 -148.89 128.12
CA ILE A 752 49.63 -149.28 127.25
C ILE A 752 50.96 -149.03 127.96
N LYS A 753 51.11 -148.05 128.86
CA LYS A 753 52.34 -147.96 129.67
C LYS A 753 52.52 -149.14 130.61
N VAL A 754 51.48 -149.51 131.34
CA VAL A 754 51.50 -150.70 132.22
C VAL A 754 51.77 -151.98 131.41
N LEU A 755 51.16 -152.12 130.24
CA LEU A 755 51.31 -153.30 129.36
C LEU A 755 52.60 -153.30 128.51
N ALA A 756 53.22 -152.14 128.22
CA ALA A 756 54.48 -152.04 127.49
C ALA A 756 55.72 -152.22 128.37
N ASP A 757 55.60 -152.01 129.68
CA ASP A 757 56.60 -152.51 130.64
C ASP A 757 56.58 -154.06 130.71
N GLU A 758 55.46 -154.71 130.37
CA GLU A 758 55.37 -156.18 130.24
C GLU A 758 55.84 -156.72 128.87
N ILE A 759 55.57 -156.03 127.74
CA ILE A 759 55.83 -156.55 126.38
C ILE A 759 56.59 -155.57 125.47
N LYS A 760 57.75 -156.02 124.95
CA LYS A 760 58.68 -155.23 124.11
C LYS A 760 58.44 -155.42 122.59
N ASN A 761 58.52 -154.31 121.83
CA ASN A 761 58.72 -154.20 120.35
C ASN A 761 57.56 -154.64 119.40
N PRO A 762 57.48 -154.18 118.11
CA PRO A 762 57.82 -152.84 117.54
C PRO A 762 57.00 -152.32 116.28
N VAL A 763 57.04 -151.00 115.98
CA VAL A 763 57.33 -150.33 114.64
C VAL A 763 56.29 -150.09 113.45
N ASN A 764 56.03 -148.78 113.11
CA ASN A 764 56.00 -148.03 111.77
C ASN A 764 54.91 -148.21 110.62
N ILE A 765 54.68 -147.39 109.53
CA ILE A 765 54.88 -145.95 109.01
C ILE A 765 54.05 -145.61 107.67
N HIS A 766 54.12 -144.38 107.06
CA HIS A 766 53.27 -143.72 105.97
C HIS A 766 53.87 -143.44 104.50
N ARG A 767 53.17 -142.75 103.51
CA ARG A 767 53.67 -142.28 102.13
C ARG A 767 52.93 -141.06 101.36
N TRP A 768 53.12 -140.74 100.02
CA TRP A 768 53.03 -139.36 99.33
C TRP A 768 52.54 -139.09 97.79
N ARG A 769 52.23 -137.79 97.37
CA ARG A 769 52.46 -136.91 96.09
C ARG A 769 51.72 -137.12 94.66
N LYS A 770 51.68 -136.31 93.51
CA LYS A 770 52.32 -135.06 92.84
C LYS A 770 51.62 -134.43 91.50
N LEU A 771 51.85 -133.12 91.08
CA LEU A 771 51.94 -132.41 89.69
C LEU A 771 50.86 -131.48 88.91
N GLU A 772 51.12 -131.02 87.62
CA GLU A 772 50.89 -129.63 86.97
C GLU A 772 50.26 -129.50 85.48
N GLY A 773 50.02 -128.26 84.91
CA GLY A 773 49.58 -127.93 83.48
C GLY A 773 49.44 -126.41 83.03
N SER A 774 49.18 -126.02 81.74
CA SER A 774 49.16 -124.58 81.21
C SER A 774 48.34 -124.24 79.91
N ASP A 775 48.11 -122.93 79.62
CA ASP A 775 47.20 -122.32 78.58
C ASP A 775 47.79 -121.08 77.78
N PRO A 776 47.18 -120.55 76.67
CA PRO A 776 47.95 -119.87 75.57
C PRO A 776 47.50 -118.53 74.87
N GLY A 777 46.38 -117.85 75.18
CA GLY A 777 45.62 -116.99 74.22
C GLY A 777 46.14 -115.60 73.71
N GLN A 778 47.18 -115.53 72.86
CA GLN A 778 47.67 -114.26 72.26
C GLN A 778 47.22 -113.94 70.80
N LEU A 779 46.72 -114.92 70.03
CA LEU A 779 46.55 -114.76 68.57
C LEU A 779 45.32 -113.93 68.13
N GLU A 780 44.21 -114.02 68.87
CA GLU A 780 42.92 -113.45 68.49
C GLU A 780 42.94 -111.91 68.46
N THR A 781 43.65 -111.29 69.42
CA THR A 781 43.73 -109.84 69.59
C THR A 781 44.30 -109.13 68.36
N ILE A 782 45.22 -109.78 67.63
CA ILE A 782 45.87 -109.21 66.45
C ILE A 782 44.89 -109.16 65.26
N GLN A 783 44.03 -110.15 65.11
CA GLN A 783 43.05 -110.20 64.02
C GLN A 783 41.99 -109.09 64.13
N LEU A 784 41.61 -108.73 65.36
CA LEU A 784 40.63 -107.66 65.64
C LEU A 784 41.14 -106.27 65.22
N VAL A 785 42.44 -105.99 65.34
CA VAL A 785 43.01 -104.68 64.94
C VAL A 785 42.92 -104.48 63.43
N HIS A 786 43.22 -105.52 62.64
CA HIS A 786 43.19 -105.49 61.17
C HIS A 786 41.78 -105.47 60.55
N SER A 787 40.71 -105.66 61.33
CA SER A 787 39.33 -105.42 60.85
C SER A 787 38.91 -103.97 61.09
N LEU A 788 39.18 -103.43 62.29
CA LEU A 788 38.84 -102.06 62.67
C LEU A 788 39.54 -100.98 61.83
N GLN A 789 40.80 -101.21 61.43
CA GLN A 789 41.51 -100.27 60.55
C GLN A 789 40.87 -100.16 59.15
N ARG A 790 40.32 -101.26 58.60
CA ARG A 790 39.69 -101.26 57.28
C ARG A 790 38.33 -100.56 57.27
N THR A 791 37.53 -100.70 58.33
CA THR A 791 36.28 -99.94 58.48
C THR A 791 36.51 -98.44 58.72
N LEU A 792 37.62 -98.06 59.36
CA LEU A 792 37.98 -96.65 59.54
C LEU A 792 38.29 -95.95 58.21
N ILE A 793 39.10 -96.60 57.35
CA ILE A 793 39.46 -96.07 56.02
C ILE A 793 38.24 -95.96 55.11
N ALA A 794 37.33 -96.95 55.16
CA ALA A 794 36.08 -96.90 54.38
C ALA A 794 35.20 -95.70 54.75
N ARG A 795 35.05 -95.39 56.05
CA ARG A 795 34.32 -94.18 56.49
C ARG A 795 35.00 -92.88 56.08
N ALA A 796 36.33 -92.79 56.20
CA ALA A 796 37.07 -91.60 55.78
C ALA A 796 36.88 -91.30 54.28
N ALA A 797 36.79 -92.33 53.43
CA ALA A 797 36.48 -92.17 52.01
C ALA A 797 35.02 -91.73 51.76
N GLU A 798 34.07 -92.29 52.51
CA GLU A 798 32.65 -91.90 52.46
C GLU A 798 32.43 -90.44 52.86
N ASP A 799 33.12 -89.98 53.91
CA ASP A 799 32.94 -88.62 54.45
C ASP A 799 33.65 -87.58 53.56
N ALA A 800 34.83 -87.90 52.98
CA ALA A 800 35.47 -87.07 51.96
C ALA A 800 34.63 -86.95 50.66
N ALA A 801 33.90 -88.00 50.27
CA ALA A 801 32.97 -87.93 49.14
C ALA A 801 31.80 -86.98 49.42
N LYS A 802 31.28 -86.97 50.65
CA LYS A 802 30.21 -86.04 51.09
C LYS A 802 30.71 -84.59 51.16
N GLU A 803 31.95 -84.36 51.61
CA GLU A 803 32.57 -83.02 51.58
C GLU A 803 32.71 -82.47 50.15
N ALA A 804 33.08 -83.31 49.18
CA ALA A 804 33.08 -82.93 47.76
C ALA A 804 31.66 -82.61 47.25
N GLU A 805 30.66 -83.44 47.58
CA GLU A 805 29.25 -83.24 47.22
C GLU A 805 28.61 -82.00 47.89
N ILE A 806 29.19 -81.53 49.01
CA ILE A 806 28.84 -80.27 49.67
C ILE A 806 29.49 -79.10 48.93
N HIS A 807 30.80 -79.13 48.67
CA HIS A 807 31.49 -78.05 47.96
C HIS A 807 30.94 -77.81 46.54
N GLU A 808 30.53 -78.85 45.82
CA GLU A 808 29.88 -78.69 44.50
C GLU A 808 28.49 -78.03 44.62
N ARG A 809 27.75 -78.30 45.70
CA ARG A 809 26.50 -77.59 46.03
C ARG A 809 26.74 -76.17 46.54
N GLU A 810 27.82 -75.90 47.26
CA GLU A 810 28.19 -74.55 47.68
C GLU A 810 28.61 -73.68 46.48
N GLN A 811 29.37 -74.23 45.52
CA GLN A 811 29.72 -73.52 44.29
C GLN A 811 28.48 -73.22 43.44
N THR A 812 27.59 -74.19 43.23
CA THR A 812 26.34 -73.96 42.49
C THR A 812 25.39 -73.02 43.23
N TYR A 813 25.32 -73.07 44.57
CA TYR A 813 24.59 -72.08 45.38
C TYR A 813 25.17 -70.67 45.27
N LEU A 814 26.50 -70.53 45.26
CA LEU A 814 27.16 -69.23 45.07
C LEU A 814 26.95 -68.68 43.66
N GLN A 815 27.02 -69.52 42.62
CA GLN A 815 26.70 -69.13 41.24
C GLN A 815 25.23 -68.73 41.10
N LEU A 816 24.28 -69.49 41.68
CA LEU A 816 22.87 -69.14 41.71
C LEU A 816 22.62 -67.84 42.50
N LYS A 817 23.35 -67.61 43.60
CA LYS A 817 23.27 -66.38 44.40
C LYS A 817 23.84 -65.17 43.65
N GLU A 818 24.86 -65.36 42.82
CA GLU A 818 25.40 -64.31 41.94
C GLU A 818 24.48 -64.03 40.74
N ILE A 819 23.82 -65.04 40.18
CA ILE A 819 22.78 -64.85 39.16
C ILE A 819 21.56 -64.13 39.78
N HIS A 820 21.13 -64.55 40.97
CA HIS A 820 19.97 -63.98 41.65
C HIS A 820 20.22 -62.55 42.17
N SER A 821 21.44 -62.20 42.57
CA SER A 821 21.79 -60.80 42.92
C SER A 821 21.97 -59.89 41.69
N ARG A 822 22.11 -60.47 40.50
CA ARG A 822 22.07 -59.76 39.20
C ARG A 822 20.66 -59.71 38.59
N GLN A 823 19.72 -60.52 39.07
CA GLN A 823 18.31 -60.43 38.72
C GLN A 823 17.67 -59.28 39.49
N VAL A 824 17.38 -58.18 38.79
CA VAL A 824 16.50 -57.12 39.32
C VAL A 824 15.11 -57.70 39.61
N GLY A 825 14.38 -57.14 40.57
CA GLY A 825 13.05 -57.65 40.95
C GLY A 825 12.05 -57.66 39.77
N PRO A 826 10.92 -58.39 39.88
CA PRO A 826 9.89 -58.41 38.83
C PRO A 826 9.36 -57.01 38.55
N GLU A 827 9.08 -56.20 39.59
CA GLU A 827 8.67 -54.79 39.47
C GLU A 827 9.69 -53.95 38.65
N ALA A 828 10.99 -54.27 38.74
CA ALA A 828 12.03 -53.58 37.98
C ALA A 828 12.15 -54.10 36.54
N HIS A 829 11.80 -55.36 36.27
CA HIS A 829 11.65 -55.85 34.90
C HIS A 829 10.40 -55.26 34.23
N GLU A 830 9.31 -55.07 34.97
CA GLU A 830 8.11 -54.37 34.51
C GLU A 830 8.41 -52.90 34.23
N GLN A 831 9.10 -52.19 35.15
CA GLN A 831 9.55 -50.81 34.92
C GLN A 831 10.53 -50.69 33.74
N VAL A 832 11.43 -51.66 33.53
CA VAL A 832 12.31 -51.67 32.34
C VAL A 832 11.51 -51.96 31.07
N ALA A 833 10.51 -52.84 31.09
CA ALA A 833 9.64 -53.09 29.94
C ALA A 833 8.74 -51.89 29.60
N GLU A 834 8.20 -51.19 30.61
CA GLU A 834 7.50 -49.90 30.41
C GLU A 834 8.45 -48.84 29.85
N LEU A 835 9.66 -48.72 30.38
CA LEU A 835 10.64 -47.78 29.84
C LEU A 835 11.08 -48.14 28.42
N ASP A 836 11.27 -49.42 28.08
CA ASP A 836 11.62 -49.88 26.74
C ASP A 836 10.46 -49.66 25.75
N THR A 837 9.20 -49.89 26.15
CA THR A 837 8.05 -49.54 25.30
C THR A 837 7.95 -48.03 25.09
N VAL A 838 8.11 -47.22 26.15
CA VAL A 838 8.16 -45.75 26.03
C VAL A 838 9.35 -45.29 25.18
N LEU A 839 10.52 -45.92 25.27
CA LEU A 839 11.71 -45.58 24.49
C LEU A 839 11.54 -45.99 23.03
N ALA A 840 10.96 -47.17 22.74
CA ALA A 840 10.56 -47.58 21.40
C ALA A 840 9.53 -46.62 20.79
N ASP A 841 8.55 -46.17 21.58
CA ASP A 841 7.51 -45.23 21.16
C ASP A 841 8.08 -43.81 20.93
N LYS A 842 9.07 -43.38 21.73
CA LYS A 842 9.85 -42.15 21.50
C LYS A 842 10.78 -42.28 20.29
N MET A 843 11.34 -43.46 20.02
CA MET A 843 12.11 -43.75 18.80
C MET A 843 11.23 -43.79 17.56
N ALA A 844 9.99 -44.30 17.66
CA ALA A 844 9.01 -44.25 16.58
C ALA A 844 8.61 -42.79 16.28
N LYS A 845 8.37 -41.98 17.32
CA LYS A 845 8.14 -40.53 17.19
C LYS A 845 9.35 -39.80 16.62
N HIS A 846 10.58 -40.17 17.01
CA HIS A 846 11.81 -39.58 16.45
C HIS A 846 12.00 -39.96 14.97
N LYS A 847 11.77 -41.22 14.60
CA LYS A 847 11.77 -41.66 13.19
C LYS A 847 10.68 -40.94 12.38
N HIS A 848 9.50 -40.73 12.96
CA HIS A 848 8.44 -39.96 12.30
C HIS A 848 8.88 -38.51 12.08
N MET A 849 9.40 -37.82 13.10
CA MET A 849 9.97 -36.47 12.96
C MET A 849 11.15 -36.42 11.98
N GLN A 850 11.98 -37.47 11.89
CA GLN A 850 13.02 -37.58 10.86
C GLN A 850 12.40 -37.67 9.47
N THR A 851 11.39 -38.51 9.25
CA THR A 851 10.67 -38.59 7.96
C THR A 851 9.93 -37.31 7.61
N GLU A 852 9.39 -36.58 8.58
CA GLU A 852 8.81 -35.24 8.38
C GLU A 852 9.90 -34.23 7.98
N VAL A 853 11.04 -34.19 8.69
CA VAL A 853 12.17 -33.31 8.36
C VAL A 853 12.76 -33.64 6.98
N GLU A 854 12.82 -34.91 6.60
CA GLU A 854 13.24 -35.35 5.26
C GLU A 854 12.22 -34.98 4.18
N MET A 855 10.92 -35.09 4.48
CA MET A 855 9.83 -34.64 3.62
C MET A 855 9.83 -33.11 3.44
N TYR A 856 10.06 -32.33 4.51
CA TYR A 856 10.25 -30.87 4.41
C TYR A 856 11.54 -30.51 3.66
N ARG A 857 12.64 -31.26 3.83
CA ARG A 857 13.86 -31.10 3.02
C ARG A 857 13.59 -31.40 1.54
N ALA A 858 12.78 -32.42 1.24
CA ALA A 858 12.36 -32.74 -0.12
C ALA A 858 11.49 -31.62 -0.72
N GLN A 859 10.50 -31.10 0.02
CA GLN A 859 9.72 -29.93 -0.39
C GLN A 859 10.60 -28.69 -0.63
N ILE A 860 11.55 -28.39 0.26
CA ILE A 860 12.51 -27.29 0.09
C ILE A 860 13.36 -27.49 -1.18
N ASN A 861 13.76 -28.72 -1.50
CA ASN A 861 14.49 -29.01 -2.72
C ASN A 861 13.61 -28.93 -3.97
N GLU A 862 12.33 -29.30 -3.88
CA GLU A 862 11.35 -29.12 -4.96
C GLU A 862 11.06 -27.63 -5.20
N TYR A 863 10.95 -26.81 -4.15
CA TYR A 863 10.83 -25.36 -4.25
C TYR A 863 12.10 -24.72 -4.83
N LYS A 864 13.30 -25.18 -4.46
CA LYS A 864 14.55 -24.75 -5.11
C LYS A 864 14.57 -25.13 -6.60
N TYR A 865 14.13 -26.33 -6.96
CA TYR A 865 14.03 -26.76 -8.36
C TYR A 865 13.02 -25.90 -9.14
N LYS A 866 11.86 -25.59 -8.55
CA LYS A 866 10.86 -24.67 -9.11
C LYS A 866 11.41 -23.24 -9.25
N MET A 867 12.17 -22.75 -8.27
CA MET A 867 12.89 -21.46 -8.37
C MET A 867 13.90 -21.47 -9.51
N SER A 868 14.78 -22.47 -9.61
CA SER A 868 15.74 -22.55 -10.73
C SER A 868 15.13 -22.88 -12.09
N GLY A 869 13.90 -23.39 -12.12
CA GLY A 869 13.04 -23.45 -13.31
C GLY A 869 12.51 -22.06 -13.70
N LEU A 870 11.98 -21.30 -12.75
CA LEU A 870 11.53 -19.92 -12.96
C LEU A 870 12.70 -18.97 -13.30
N GLU A 871 13.89 -19.18 -12.74
CA GLU A 871 15.12 -18.46 -13.10
C GLU A 871 15.56 -18.78 -14.53
N ARG A 872 15.44 -20.04 -14.99
CA ARG A 872 15.61 -20.41 -16.41
C ARG A 872 14.58 -19.72 -17.28
N GLN A 873 13.30 -19.78 -16.95
CA GLN A 873 12.25 -19.12 -17.73
C GLN A 873 12.44 -17.59 -17.77
N LEU A 874 12.94 -16.97 -16.68
CA LEU A 874 13.34 -15.56 -16.67
C LEU A 874 14.59 -15.29 -17.52
N ALA A 875 15.56 -16.22 -17.57
CA ALA A 875 16.74 -16.10 -18.43
C ALA A 875 16.37 -16.28 -19.92
N GLU A 876 15.47 -17.21 -20.24
CA GLU A 876 14.91 -17.46 -21.57
C GLU A 876 14.05 -16.28 -22.03
N LEU A 877 13.17 -15.74 -21.18
CA LEU A 877 12.40 -14.52 -21.47
C LEU A 877 13.31 -13.30 -21.66
N LYS A 878 14.39 -13.17 -20.87
CA LYS A 878 15.42 -12.13 -21.08
C LYS A 878 16.16 -12.35 -22.42
N ALA A 879 16.53 -13.58 -22.76
CA ALA A 879 17.18 -13.91 -24.01
C ALA A 879 16.28 -13.58 -25.21
N LEU A 880 15.02 -14.02 -25.19
CA LEU A 880 14.00 -13.71 -26.19
C LEU A 880 13.73 -12.20 -26.30
N TYR A 881 13.73 -11.46 -25.18
CA TYR A 881 13.62 -10.00 -25.17
C TYR A 881 14.85 -9.33 -25.79
N PHE A 882 16.07 -9.80 -25.51
CA PHE A 882 17.29 -9.29 -26.13
C PHE A 882 17.43 -9.69 -27.61
N GLU A 883 16.92 -10.85 -28.03
CA GLU A 883 16.81 -11.20 -29.45
C GLU A 883 15.78 -10.33 -30.16
N ARG A 884 14.58 -10.14 -29.58
CA ARG A 884 13.57 -9.21 -30.08
C ARG A 884 14.17 -7.82 -30.27
N LYS A 885 14.84 -7.30 -29.24
CA LYS A 885 15.53 -6.00 -29.30
C LYS A 885 16.65 -5.97 -30.35
N ARG A 886 17.43 -7.05 -30.52
CA ARG A 886 18.45 -7.14 -31.59
C ARG A 886 17.82 -7.16 -32.99
N LEU A 887 16.65 -7.77 -33.16
CA LEU A 887 15.88 -7.75 -34.40
C LEU A 887 15.31 -6.34 -34.66
N ASP A 888 14.73 -5.70 -33.66
CA ASP A 888 14.22 -4.31 -33.74
C ASP A 888 15.36 -3.32 -34.06
N GLU A 889 16.53 -3.48 -33.43
CA GLU A 889 17.75 -2.70 -33.74
C GLU A 889 18.33 -3.00 -35.13
N ALA A 890 18.18 -4.24 -35.63
CA ALA A 890 18.58 -4.62 -36.98
C ALA A 890 17.61 -4.08 -38.04
N GLU A 891 16.31 -4.04 -37.75
CA GLU A 891 15.31 -3.35 -38.58
C GLU A 891 15.52 -1.84 -38.60
N ALA A 892 15.83 -1.23 -37.45
CA ALA A 892 16.19 0.19 -37.38
C ALA A 892 17.46 0.49 -38.21
N LYS A 893 18.43 -0.43 -38.25
CA LYS A 893 19.61 -0.33 -39.13
C LYS A 893 19.27 -0.52 -40.61
N LYS A 894 18.41 -1.49 -40.98
CA LYS A 894 17.89 -1.65 -42.35
C LYS A 894 17.12 -0.41 -42.83
N LYS A 895 16.22 0.14 -41.99
CA LYS A 895 15.48 1.39 -42.26
C LYS A 895 16.41 2.60 -42.43
N LYS A 896 17.58 2.62 -41.79
CA LYS A 896 18.65 3.63 -42.01
C LYS A 896 19.60 3.35 -43.19
N GLN A 897 19.52 2.18 -43.84
CA GLN A 897 20.29 1.85 -45.05
C GLN A 897 19.45 1.92 -46.34
N ALA A 898 18.16 2.20 -46.24
CA ALA A 898 17.25 2.32 -47.39
C ALA A 898 17.29 3.70 -48.10
N SER A 899 18.18 4.61 -47.68
CA SER A 899 18.17 6.02 -48.13
C SER A 899 19.47 6.51 -48.79
N THR A 900 20.31 5.62 -49.34
CA THR A 900 21.41 5.99 -50.24
C THR A 900 21.72 4.92 -51.30
N SER A 901 21.76 5.35 -52.55
CA SER A 901 22.25 4.64 -53.75
C SER A 901 22.56 5.72 -54.81
N PRO A 902 23.38 5.49 -55.87
CA PRO A 902 23.40 4.25 -56.64
C PRO A 902 24.78 3.83 -57.26
N GLN A 903 24.71 2.88 -58.22
CA GLN A 903 25.60 2.65 -59.37
C GLN A 903 26.90 1.80 -59.26
N HIS A 904 26.74 0.52 -59.67
CA HIS A 904 27.34 -0.10 -60.88
C HIS A 904 28.77 -0.73 -60.93
N LYS A 905 28.78 -1.93 -61.57
CA LYS A 905 29.77 -2.53 -62.51
C LYS A 905 30.93 -3.44 -62.03
N HIS A 906 30.71 -4.74 -62.29
CA HIS A 906 31.58 -5.70 -63.04
C HIS A 906 32.86 -6.38 -62.47
N LYS A 907 32.80 -7.73 -62.55
CA LYS A 907 33.79 -8.68 -63.12
C LYS A 907 35.10 -9.07 -62.37
N HIS A 908 35.08 -10.34 -61.94
CA HIS A 908 36.06 -11.41 -62.20
C HIS A 908 37.50 -11.45 -61.59
N LYS A 909 37.70 -12.58 -60.89
CA LYS A 909 38.79 -13.57 -61.01
C LYS A 909 40.20 -13.29 -60.42
N HIS A 910 40.61 -14.27 -59.59
CA HIS A 910 41.98 -14.83 -59.43
C HIS A 910 43.04 -13.92 -58.75
N LYS A 911 44.10 -14.44 -58.12
CA LYS A 911 44.50 -15.75 -57.49
C LYS A 911 45.88 -15.46 -56.81
N VAL A 912 46.58 -16.48 -56.28
CA VAL A 912 48.06 -16.52 -56.02
C VAL A 912 48.50 -15.74 -54.75
N VAL A 913 49.32 -16.29 -53.82
CA VAL A 913 49.77 -17.68 -53.56
C VAL A 913 50.32 -17.84 -52.12
N ALA A 914 50.39 -19.11 -51.65
CA ALA A 914 51.17 -19.73 -50.54
C ALA A 914 51.66 -18.95 -49.29
N GLY A 915 51.77 -19.59 -48.11
CA GLY A 915 51.43 -20.98 -47.74
C GLY A 915 52.47 -21.69 -46.86
N ALA A 916 52.32 -23.01 -46.70
CA ALA A 916 53.15 -23.94 -45.90
C ALA A 916 53.03 -23.78 -44.35
N LYS A 917 53.15 -24.82 -43.51
CA LYS A 917 53.40 -26.28 -43.71
C LYS A 917 53.00 -27.06 -42.44
N ARG A 918 52.39 -28.26 -42.59
CA ARG A 918 52.69 -29.58 -41.92
C ARG A 918 52.83 -29.70 -40.38
N VAL A 919 52.58 -30.85 -39.70
CA VAL A 919 51.91 -32.16 -39.98
C VAL A 919 51.84 -33.03 -38.68
N MET A 920 51.05 -34.12 -38.64
CA MET A 920 50.91 -35.13 -37.55
C MET A 920 50.28 -34.56 -36.24
N GLY A 921 49.70 -35.34 -35.30
CA GLY A 921 49.66 -36.80 -35.04
C GLY A 921 50.27 -37.10 -33.66
N ASP A 922 49.80 -38.04 -32.81
CA ASP A 922 48.73 -39.05 -32.96
C ASP A 922 48.01 -39.32 -31.59
N SER A 923 47.57 -40.58 -31.34
CA SER A 923 46.79 -41.10 -30.21
C SER A 923 47.63 -41.34 -28.91
N GLU A 924 47.25 -42.03 -27.81
CA GLU A 924 46.18 -43.00 -27.50
C GLU A 924 46.11 -43.29 -25.96
N PHE A 925 44.95 -43.76 -25.43
CA PHE A 925 44.78 -44.66 -24.25
C PHE A 925 45.46 -44.26 -22.89
N ASN A 926 45.32 -44.88 -21.70
CA ASN A 926 44.31 -45.69 -20.95
C ASN A 926 44.78 -45.69 -19.45
N ALA A 927 44.13 -46.24 -18.41
CA ALA A 927 42.74 -46.55 -17.98
C ALA A 927 42.85 -47.17 -16.54
N VAL A 928 41.79 -47.82 -15.99
CA VAL A 928 41.83 -48.74 -14.80
C VAL A 928 42.09 -48.05 -13.43
N LEU A 929 41.62 -48.50 -12.24
CA LEU A 929 40.35 -49.06 -11.69
C LEU A 929 40.53 -49.08 -10.14
N ASP A 930 39.42 -49.02 -9.35
CA ASP A 930 39.23 -49.61 -8.00
C ASP A 930 40.22 -49.34 -6.82
N ALA A 931 39.90 -49.53 -5.52
CA ALA A 931 38.63 -49.50 -4.77
C ALA A 931 38.90 -49.40 -3.23
N CYS A 932 37.86 -49.08 -2.45
CA CYS A 932 37.56 -49.42 -1.03
C CYS A 932 38.64 -49.51 0.10
N GLY A 933 38.31 -48.91 1.27
CA GLY A 933 38.91 -49.20 2.61
C GLY A 933 39.34 -47.93 3.37
N SER A 934 38.98 -47.59 4.63
CA SER A 934 38.72 -48.36 5.88
C SER A 934 40.02 -48.90 6.53
N LYS A 935 40.40 -48.65 7.80
CA LYS A 935 39.78 -47.91 8.93
C LYS A 935 40.78 -47.70 10.11
N ASP A 936 40.36 -46.94 11.14
CA ASP A 936 40.68 -47.04 12.60
C ASP A 936 42.15 -47.01 13.17
N ASN A 937 42.46 -45.89 13.86
CA ASN A 937 42.97 -45.76 15.27
C ASN A 937 44.42 -46.10 15.78
N TYR A 938 44.73 -45.45 16.93
CA TYR A 938 45.67 -45.79 18.04
C TYR A 938 47.16 -45.31 18.12
N THR A 939 47.32 -44.10 18.71
CA THR A 939 48.17 -43.75 19.89
C THR A 939 49.72 -43.80 19.95
N THR A 940 50.31 -42.60 20.22
CA THR A 940 51.47 -42.30 21.12
C THR A 940 52.90 -42.70 20.65
N ARG A 941 54.02 -42.12 21.13
CA ARG A 941 54.31 -41.20 22.28
C ARG A 941 55.63 -40.38 22.07
N SER A 942 55.83 -39.29 22.83
CA SER A 942 57.13 -38.60 23.12
C SER A 942 57.74 -37.75 21.98
N THR A 943 58.51 -36.64 22.17
CA THR A 943 59.04 -35.98 23.39
C THR A 943 59.14 -34.42 23.25
N ALA A 944 59.14 -33.74 24.41
CA ALA A 944 59.26 -32.32 24.83
C ALA A 944 60.45 -31.46 24.25
N PRO A 945 60.71 -30.15 24.63
CA PRO A 945 60.17 -29.35 25.77
C PRO A 945 59.90 -27.81 25.63
N SER A 946 59.33 -27.24 26.72
CA SER A 946 59.19 -25.83 27.26
C SER A 946 59.82 -24.59 26.57
N PHE A 947 59.19 -23.38 26.47
CA PHE A 947 58.70 -22.36 27.49
C PHE A 947 59.83 -21.55 28.21
N PRO A 948 59.67 -20.35 28.88
CA PRO A 948 58.50 -19.41 29.07
C PRO A 948 58.77 -17.83 29.23
N LEU A 949 57.69 -17.02 29.45
CA LEU A 949 57.59 -15.70 30.19
C LEU A 949 58.34 -14.41 29.64
N CYS A 950 58.10 -13.12 30.04
CA CYS A 950 56.91 -12.32 30.48
C CYS A 950 57.21 -10.78 30.69
N GLN A 951 56.16 -9.96 30.96
CA GLN A 951 56.09 -8.62 31.64
C GLN A 951 56.36 -7.25 30.94
N SER A 952 55.26 -6.48 30.78
CA SER A 952 54.93 -5.12 31.30
C SER A 952 55.91 -3.92 31.38
N LYS A 953 55.49 -2.78 30.80
CA LYS A 953 55.31 -1.41 31.40
C LYS A 953 54.64 -0.46 30.35
N VAL A 954 53.57 0.30 30.63
CA VAL A 954 53.44 1.57 31.42
C VAL A 954 54.19 2.76 30.77
N LEU A 955 53.66 3.99 30.59
CA LEU A 955 52.31 4.59 30.45
C LEU A 955 52.50 6.14 30.25
N PHE A 956 51.43 6.91 30.00
CA PHE A 956 51.39 8.40 29.84
C PHE A 956 52.13 8.99 28.61
N LEU A 957 51.88 10.23 28.15
CA LEU A 957 50.65 11.01 27.82
C LEU A 957 51.11 12.39 27.30
N THR A 958 50.16 13.25 26.89
CA THR A 958 50.33 14.68 26.49
C THR A 958 51.06 14.95 25.15
N SER A 959 50.88 16.09 24.46
CA SER A 959 49.63 16.80 24.09
C SER A 959 49.89 17.93 23.07
N TYR A 960 48.86 18.27 22.27
CA TYR A 960 48.56 19.61 21.73
C TYR A 960 49.32 20.20 20.51
N TRP A 961 48.48 20.79 19.63
CA TRP A 961 48.66 22.03 18.84
C TRP A 961 49.46 22.12 17.50
N ASN A 962 48.69 22.03 16.41
CA ASN A 962 48.25 23.18 15.57
C ASN A 962 49.15 23.77 14.45
N ARG A 963 48.52 23.92 13.26
CA ARG A 963 48.66 24.97 12.21
C ARG A 963 49.63 24.81 11.00
N SER A 964 49.07 25.16 9.83
CA SER A 964 49.67 25.79 8.62
C SER A 964 50.30 24.96 7.48
N ARG A 965 49.51 24.75 6.39
CA ARG A 965 49.60 25.38 5.02
C ARG A 965 50.99 25.66 4.35
N PRO A 966 51.06 25.84 3.00
CA PRO A 966 50.28 25.30 1.86
C PRO A 966 51.17 25.01 0.59
N ILE A 967 50.69 25.29 -0.65
CA ILE A 967 51.36 25.24 -2.00
C ILE A 967 51.43 23.81 -2.59
N ALA A 968 50.74 23.39 -3.68
CA ALA A 968 50.64 23.86 -5.09
C ALA A 968 51.85 23.42 -5.98
N THR A 969 51.79 23.19 -7.31
CA THR A 969 50.95 23.73 -8.41
C THR A 969 51.07 22.86 -9.70
N ILE A 970 50.36 23.22 -10.81
CA ILE A 970 50.75 22.99 -12.26
C ILE A 970 50.60 21.55 -12.84
N HIS A 971 50.21 21.24 -14.11
CA HIS A 971 49.73 21.93 -15.36
C HIS A 971 48.53 21.10 -15.96
N LEU A 972 47.54 21.64 -16.71
CA LEU A 972 47.44 21.94 -18.19
C LEU A 972 47.93 20.82 -19.15
N VAL A 973 47.39 20.57 -20.36
CA VAL A 973 46.63 21.33 -21.41
C VAL A 973 45.54 20.41 -22.04
N ALA A 974 44.32 20.75 -22.52
CA ALA A 974 43.53 21.96 -22.84
C ALA A 974 43.40 22.42 -24.34
N ASN A 975 42.37 21.97 -25.08
CA ASN A 975 41.93 22.49 -26.40
C ASN A 975 40.43 22.15 -26.68
N GLY A 976 39.58 23.01 -27.28
CA GLY A 976 39.73 24.44 -27.59
C GLY A 976 38.59 25.02 -28.48
N LEU A 977 38.42 26.35 -28.45
CA LEU A 977 37.60 27.20 -29.36
C LEU A 977 36.05 27.07 -29.25
N ALA A 978 35.22 28.10 -29.51
CA ALA A 978 35.43 29.49 -29.95
C ALA A 978 34.47 30.47 -29.20
N ARG A 979 34.92 31.68 -28.79
CA ARG A 979 34.68 33.03 -29.41
C ARG A 979 33.21 33.54 -29.45
N ALA A 980 32.90 34.83 -29.21
CA ALA A 980 33.68 35.96 -28.62
C ALA A 980 32.78 37.22 -28.39
N LEU A 981 33.27 38.17 -27.56
CA LEU A 981 32.88 39.61 -27.47
C LEU A 981 31.44 39.92 -26.94
N HIS A 982 31.11 41.10 -26.38
CA HIS A 982 31.84 42.36 -26.11
C HIS A 982 31.66 42.73 -24.60
N LEU A 983 32.70 42.89 -23.77
CA LEU A 983 33.59 44.06 -23.57
C LEU A 983 32.96 45.34 -22.95
N LEU A 984 33.26 45.55 -21.66
CA LEU A 984 33.14 46.84 -20.92
C LEU A 984 34.06 47.94 -21.47
N ARG A 985 33.67 49.23 -21.37
CA ARG A 985 34.65 50.33 -21.21
C ARG A 985 34.09 51.68 -20.70
N ARG A 986 34.72 52.19 -19.63
CA ARG A 986 34.77 53.58 -19.10
C ARG A 986 33.42 54.20 -18.62
N TRP A 987 33.27 54.88 -17.48
CA TRP A 987 34.07 55.76 -16.59
C TRP A 987 34.02 57.27 -16.93
N ARG A 988 33.40 58.05 -16.02
CA ARG A 988 33.17 59.52 -16.03
C ARG A 988 32.15 60.00 -17.09
N LYS A 989 31.40 61.09 -16.88
CA LYS A 989 31.54 62.23 -15.95
C LYS A 989 30.15 62.69 -15.43
N CYS A 990 30.11 63.57 -14.43
CA CYS A 990 28.87 63.99 -13.75
C CYS A 990 27.93 64.84 -14.61
N SER A 991 26.63 64.59 -14.49
CA SER A 991 25.61 65.57 -14.09
C SER A 991 24.50 64.83 -13.33
#